data_AF-A0A9P6RGP0-F1
#
_entry.id   AF-A0A9P6RGP0-F1
#
_cell.length_a   1.000
_cell.length_b   1.000
_cell.length_c   1.000
_cell.angle_alpha   90.00
_cell.angle_beta   90.00
_cell.angle_gamma   90.00
#
_symmetry.space_group_name_H-M   'P 1'
#
loop_
_entity.id
_entity.type
_entity.pdbx_description
1 polymer ?
#
loop_
_entity_poly.entity_id
_entity_poly.type
_entity_poly.pdbx_seq_one_letter_code
_entity_poly.pdbx_strand_id
1 'polypeptide(L)'
;MDGYNSRMIESQSFQIVVVGGGLVGKAAALAFAQLGLRVALLAPAVSVPAVFNSRVYALSASAQTLFEQLRIWQALDPARLAPVYDMRIYGDALAELHFSAFQAHVPQLAWITEASLLESALDTALQFQPNLVWLDRRARHFSVLSERALLELDDGQVLSTQLVVGADGAQSWVRAQMGAKLVRRDYQQIGIVANFKIEQPHRETAYQWFHKGELIALLPLPENHVSLVWSAHEQHAQDLLVLDEMAFSAELAAVVGNRFGALQCVSQRQAFPLSLQKVERLIAPRVALVGDAAHLIHPLAGQGMNLGLRDVAELAQVLAGKEPFRDLGDMTLLRRYERARREDIQKLSLVTDGLHRLFSWPGGFARGIRNAGLTLLNQQSFIKRQLVASALDPAAHLFEVTLTVLDPDPVGQRFMLPVWIPGSYKVREFARHIVTIKAHSVATGRRVPLQKMDKHTWQAAPVKGALILTYEVYAWEMSVRAAHLDDTIGFFNGTSVFLAVLGQQAAPCCVEIKAPLGAAYHDWRVATTLTEAEATHRHGFGEYRAANYDELIDHPVMLGEFALADFNAYQVAHEVVIAGKVPALDLARLTQDLQRICETQIAFFEPQTKCAPFKRYMFMTMALTDGFGGLEHRASSALICKRSDLPAIGCAPGKLTEGYRTYLSLCSHEYFHSWNVKRIKPVTFAPYDLAHENYTTLLWLFEGFTSYYDDLMLVRSGLMTMQDYFALLGKTLARVLRGSGRFKQSVAESSFDAWTKYYMQDENAANAIVSYYQKGALIALAFDLAIRAQTESTRSLDDVMRLLWQRYGRDFYQHQPVGITDDDIEALFHEATGVDLSELYQDAVYGTNDLPLAELLAPFEVTLEADQANHLPSLGMRVREGVWIDVVYEGGAAHRAGLSAGDRLVALDGLRVSGSNLEALLARYQTADQFDVHIFRRDELRCVQLTLDPPEVASYRLHPSESRSEACKWRAAWLSG
;
A
#
# COMPACT_ATOMS: atom_id res chain seq x y z
N MET A 1 -34.01 -57.92 -4.64
CA MET A 1 -34.86 -57.03 -5.44
C MET A 1 -34.47 -55.60 -5.11
N ASP A 2 -33.67 -54.84 -5.85
CA ASP A 2 -32.76 -54.99 -6.98
C ASP A 2 -31.80 -53.78 -6.79
N GLY A 3 -30.48 -53.91 -6.79
CA GLY A 3 -29.76 -54.33 -7.97
C GLY A 3 -29.59 -53.18 -8.96
N TYR A 4 -29.06 -52.02 -8.53
CA TYR A 4 -28.41 -51.09 -9.45
C TYR A 4 -27.03 -50.71 -8.94
N ASN A 5 -26.04 -51.40 -9.51
CA ASN A 5 -24.63 -51.06 -9.49
C ASN A 5 -24.43 -49.54 -9.68
N SER A 6 -24.13 -48.85 -8.59
CA SER A 6 -23.33 -47.63 -8.63
C SER A 6 -21.98 -48.01 -9.22
N ARG A 7 -21.83 -47.84 -10.53
CA ARG A 7 -20.50 -47.71 -11.14
C ARG A 7 -19.74 -46.70 -10.29
N MET A 8 -18.69 -47.14 -9.61
CA MET A 8 -17.67 -46.22 -9.10
C MET A 8 -17.07 -45.55 -10.33
N ILE A 9 -17.66 -44.43 -10.73
CA ILE A 9 -17.05 -43.49 -11.67
C ILE A 9 -15.88 -42.90 -10.90
N GLU A 10 -14.65 -43.17 -11.35
CA GLU A 10 -13.46 -42.50 -10.84
C GLU A 10 -13.67 -40.98 -10.96
N SER A 11 -14.04 -40.34 -9.85
CA SER A 11 -14.27 -38.90 -9.83
C SER A 11 -12.93 -38.18 -9.87
N GLN A 12 -12.61 -37.54 -10.99
CA GLN A 12 -11.43 -36.68 -11.06
C GLN A 12 -11.69 -35.43 -10.21
N SER A 13 -10.79 -35.17 -9.24
CA SER A 13 -10.92 -34.05 -8.32
C SER A 13 -10.08 -32.86 -8.78
N PHE A 14 -10.72 -31.70 -8.88
CA PHE A 14 -10.11 -30.41 -9.20
C PHE A 14 -10.40 -29.41 -8.08
N GLN A 15 -9.60 -28.36 -7.98
CA GLN A 15 -9.92 -27.25 -7.07
C GLN A 15 -10.90 -26.29 -7.73
N ILE A 16 -10.70 -26.02 -9.02
CA ILE A 16 -11.59 -25.17 -9.82
C ILE A 16 -11.94 -25.85 -11.14
N VAL A 17 -13.21 -25.77 -11.54
CA VAL A 17 -13.66 -26.11 -12.90
C VAL A 17 -14.15 -24.83 -13.58
N VAL A 18 -13.49 -24.42 -14.65
CA VAL A 18 -13.92 -23.30 -15.50
C VAL A 18 -14.74 -23.84 -16.65
N VAL A 19 -15.98 -23.36 -16.80
CA VAL A 19 -16.90 -23.77 -17.86
C VAL A 19 -16.97 -22.66 -18.90
N GLY A 20 -16.43 -22.90 -20.09
CA GLY A 20 -16.42 -21.93 -21.20
C GLY A 20 -15.02 -21.63 -21.73
N GLY A 21 -14.84 -21.83 -23.04
CA GLY A 21 -13.56 -21.64 -23.76
C GLY A 21 -13.39 -20.28 -24.43
N GLY A 22 -14.20 -19.29 -24.08
CA GLY A 22 -14.00 -17.92 -24.57
C GLY A 22 -12.72 -17.30 -24.00
N LEU A 23 -12.30 -16.17 -24.54
CA LEU A 23 -11.10 -15.45 -24.10
C LEU A 23 -11.07 -15.23 -22.57
N VAL A 24 -12.20 -14.81 -21.97
CA VAL A 24 -12.34 -14.64 -20.52
C VAL A 24 -12.17 -15.96 -19.77
N GLY A 25 -12.77 -17.05 -20.25
CA GLY A 25 -12.66 -18.37 -19.62
C GLY A 25 -11.25 -18.95 -19.70
N LYS A 26 -10.58 -18.80 -20.85
CA LYS A 26 -9.17 -19.16 -21.05
C LYS A 26 -8.25 -18.35 -20.12
N ALA A 27 -8.47 -17.03 -20.03
CA ALA A 27 -7.73 -16.16 -19.11
C ALA A 27 -7.97 -16.55 -17.64
N ALA A 28 -9.21 -16.88 -17.25
CA ALA A 28 -9.54 -17.34 -15.90
C ALA A 28 -8.82 -18.64 -15.56
N ALA A 29 -8.87 -19.63 -16.45
CA ALA A 29 -8.22 -20.91 -16.25
C ALA A 29 -6.70 -20.77 -16.10
N LEU A 30 -6.08 -19.92 -16.93
CA LEU A 30 -4.66 -19.59 -16.83
C LEU A 30 -4.32 -18.87 -15.52
N ALA A 31 -5.11 -17.87 -15.13
CA ALA A 31 -4.91 -17.13 -13.87
C ALA A 31 -4.94 -18.07 -12.67
N PHE A 32 -5.95 -18.93 -12.58
CA PHE A 32 -6.09 -19.87 -11.47
C PHE A 32 -4.99 -20.94 -11.47
N ALA A 33 -4.56 -21.40 -12.65
CA ALA A 33 -3.42 -22.31 -12.76
C ALA A 33 -2.13 -21.64 -12.26
N GLN A 34 -1.87 -20.37 -12.59
CA GLN A 34 -0.70 -19.64 -12.10
C GLN A 34 -0.71 -19.37 -10.59
N LEU A 35 -1.89 -19.37 -9.94
CA LEU A 35 -2.01 -19.40 -8.47
C LEU A 35 -1.66 -20.75 -7.84
N GLY A 36 -1.27 -21.75 -8.64
CA GLY A 36 -0.94 -23.10 -8.17
C GLY A 36 -2.17 -23.99 -7.94
N LEU A 37 -3.36 -23.59 -8.38
CA LEU A 37 -4.59 -24.37 -8.21
C LEU A 37 -4.70 -25.47 -9.28
N ARG A 38 -5.29 -26.61 -8.92
CA ARG A 38 -5.61 -27.67 -9.89
C ARG A 38 -6.89 -27.32 -10.64
N VAL A 39 -6.77 -27.00 -11.93
CA VAL A 39 -7.86 -26.44 -12.76
C VAL A 39 -8.30 -27.44 -13.83
N ALA A 40 -9.61 -27.56 -14.05
CA ALA A 40 -10.15 -28.14 -15.28
C ALA A 40 -10.81 -27.04 -16.13
N LEU A 41 -10.51 -27.00 -17.42
CA LEU A 41 -11.18 -26.14 -18.39
C LEU A 41 -12.11 -26.99 -19.26
N LEU A 42 -13.43 -26.80 -19.13
CA LEU A 42 -14.43 -27.43 -19.97
C LEU A 42 -14.71 -26.55 -21.19
N ALA A 43 -14.11 -26.90 -22.32
CA ALA A 43 -14.20 -26.12 -23.54
C ALA A 43 -13.80 -26.96 -24.75
N PRO A 44 -14.41 -26.75 -25.94
CA PRO A 44 -13.91 -27.33 -27.17
C PRO A 44 -12.43 -27.04 -27.39
N ALA A 45 -11.63 -28.07 -27.66
CA ALA A 45 -10.19 -27.94 -27.93
C ALA A 45 -9.97 -27.56 -29.40
N VAL A 46 -10.60 -26.47 -29.84
CA VAL A 46 -10.44 -25.98 -31.21
C VAL A 46 -9.30 -24.97 -31.21
N SER A 47 -8.16 -25.37 -31.77
CA SER A 47 -7.10 -24.42 -32.14
C SER A 47 -7.62 -23.59 -33.31
N VAL A 48 -7.85 -22.29 -33.06
CA VAL A 48 -8.18 -21.36 -34.13
C VAL A 48 -6.85 -20.99 -34.81
N PRO A 49 -6.61 -21.37 -36.08
CA PRO A 49 -5.41 -20.92 -36.78
C PRO A 49 -5.40 -19.39 -36.83
N ALA A 50 -4.22 -18.79 -36.67
CA ALA A 50 -4.02 -17.34 -36.62
C ALA A 50 -4.18 -16.67 -38.00
N VAL A 51 -5.29 -16.93 -38.69
CA VAL A 51 -5.71 -16.22 -39.89
C VAL A 51 -6.36 -14.90 -39.47
N PHE A 52 -6.13 -13.85 -40.27
CA PHE A 52 -6.68 -12.52 -40.04
C PHE A 52 -8.22 -12.58 -39.91
N ASN A 53 -8.74 -12.23 -38.74
CA ASN A 53 -10.17 -12.32 -38.41
C ASN A 53 -10.79 -10.92 -38.35
N SER A 54 -12.04 -10.78 -38.77
CA SER A 54 -12.81 -9.53 -38.72
C SER A 54 -13.14 -9.07 -37.29
N ARG A 55 -13.04 -9.96 -36.28
CA ARG A 55 -13.30 -9.60 -34.88
C ARG A 55 -12.05 -9.03 -34.20
N VAL A 56 -12.14 -7.78 -33.77
CA VAL A 56 -11.08 -7.07 -33.02
C VAL A 56 -11.55 -6.69 -31.62
N TYR A 57 -10.60 -6.48 -30.72
CA TYR A 57 -10.83 -5.96 -29.38
C TYR A 57 -10.03 -4.68 -29.16
N ALA A 58 -10.69 -3.70 -28.53
CA ALA A 58 -10.03 -2.55 -27.93
C ALA A 58 -9.68 -2.90 -26.49
N LEU A 59 -8.41 -3.11 -26.19
CA LEU A 59 -7.90 -3.45 -24.87
C LEU A 59 -7.53 -2.17 -24.12
N SER A 60 -8.08 -2.05 -22.92
CA SER A 60 -7.73 -1.02 -21.94
C SER A 60 -6.38 -1.31 -21.28
N ALA A 61 -5.81 -0.32 -20.59
CA ALA A 61 -4.59 -0.48 -19.81
C ALA A 61 -4.68 -1.61 -18.77
N SER A 62 -5.83 -1.77 -18.08
CA SER A 62 -5.98 -2.85 -17.10
C SER A 62 -6.05 -4.25 -17.73
N ALA A 63 -6.57 -4.36 -18.96
CA ALA A 63 -6.51 -5.62 -19.70
C ALA A 63 -5.09 -5.95 -20.15
N GLN A 64 -4.30 -4.94 -20.58
CA GLN A 64 -2.88 -5.09 -20.83
C GLN A 64 -2.15 -5.59 -19.57
N THR A 65 -2.34 -4.94 -18.41
CA THR A 65 -1.71 -5.35 -17.15
C THR A 65 -2.05 -6.78 -16.76
N LEU A 66 -3.31 -7.21 -16.89
CA LEU A 66 -3.69 -8.60 -16.64
C LEU A 66 -2.95 -9.55 -17.58
N PHE A 67 -2.88 -9.24 -18.88
CA PHE A 67 -2.18 -10.09 -19.84
C PHE A 67 -0.65 -10.12 -19.63
N GLU A 68 -0.07 -9.04 -19.10
CA GLU A 68 1.33 -9.01 -18.66
C GLU A 68 1.54 -9.91 -17.44
N GLN A 69 0.63 -9.87 -16.46
CA GLN A 69 0.66 -10.77 -15.29
C GLN A 69 0.52 -12.25 -15.70
N LEU A 70 -0.38 -12.52 -16.65
CA LEU A 70 -0.57 -13.85 -17.24
C LEU A 70 0.59 -14.28 -18.16
N ARG A 71 1.57 -13.39 -18.40
CA ARG A 71 2.73 -13.59 -19.28
C ARG A 71 2.38 -13.91 -20.74
N ILE A 72 1.21 -13.49 -21.19
CA ILE A 72 0.81 -13.65 -22.60
C ILE A 72 1.11 -12.40 -23.42
N TRP A 73 1.15 -11.22 -22.79
CA TRP A 73 1.32 -9.95 -23.50
C TRP A 73 2.63 -9.90 -24.29
N GLN A 74 3.72 -10.34 -23.68
CA GLN A 74 5.05 -10.38 -24.30
C GLN A 74 5.17 -11.43 -25.42
N ALA A 75 4.24 -12.39 -25.47
CA ALA A 75 4.18 -13.40 -26.53
C ALA A 75 3.36 -12.95 -27.74
N LEU A 76 2.64 -11.82 -27.63
CA LEU A 76 1.91 -11.24 -28.77
C LEU A 76 2.90 -10.62 -29.75
N ASP A 77 2.65 -10.82 -31.05
CA ASP A 77 3.41 -10.16 -32.11
C ASP A 77 3.14 -8.63 -32.07
N PRO A 78 4.14 -7.79 -31.74
CA PRO A 78 3.94 -6.35 -31.68
C PRO A 78 3.52 -5.74 -33.02
N ALA A 79 3.87 -6.36 -34.14
CA ALA A 79 3.47 -5.89 -35.47
C ALA A 79 1.96 -6.00 -35.72
N ARG A 80 1.26 -6.81 -34.91
CA ARG A 80 -0.19 -7.04 -34.98
C ARG A 80 -0.98 -6.30 -33.90
N LEU A 81 -0.33 -5.39 -33.18
CA LEU A 81 -0.92 -4.52 -32.17
C LEU A 81 -0.93 -3.08 -32.67
N ALA A 82 -2.09 -2.43 -32.65
CA ALA A 82 -2.21 -1.02 -33.01
C ALA A 82 -2.53 -0.17 -31.76
N PRO A 83 -1.66 0.78 -31.36
CA PRO A 83 -2.00 1.71 -30.30
C PRO A 83 -3.03 2.74 -30.79
N VAL A 84 -3.87 3.22 -29.87
CA VAL A 84 -4.78 4.34 -30.09
C VAL A 84 -4.28 5.53 -29.29
N TYR A 85 -3.73 6.54 -29.97
CA TYR A 85 -3.28 7.77 -29.31
C TYR A 85 -4.35 8.86 -29.30
N ASP A 86 -5.29 8.84 -30.25
CA ASP A 86 -6.37 9.81 -30.32
C ASP A 86 -7.71 9.11 -30.56
N MET A 87 -8.79 9.67 -30.01
CA MET A 87 -10.16 9.25 -30.29
C MET A 87 -10.99 10.47 -30.68
N ARG A 88 -11.62 10.43 -31.85
CA ARG A 88 -12.42 11.52 -32.41
C ARG A 88 -13.85 11.07 -32.66
N ILE A 89 -14.80 11.76 -32.03
CA ILE A 89 -16.22 11.44 -32.05
C ILE A 89 -16.98 12.60 -32.71
N TYR A 90 -17.73 12.31 -33.76
CA TYR A 90 -18.50 13.26 -34.53
C TYR A 90 -20.01 13.05 -34.32
N GLY A 91 -20.73 14.14 -34.04
CA GLY A 91 -22.19 14.16 -34.00
C GLY A 91 -22.85 14.72 -35.26
N ASP A 92 -24.19 14.74 -35.31
CA ASP A 92 -24.99 15.11 -36.50
C ASP A 92 -24.84 16.56 -37.02
N ALA A 93 -24.12 17.46 -36.33
CA ALA A 93 -24.10 18.90 -36.64
C ALA A 93 -22.75 19.59 -36.35
N LEU A 94 -21.67 19.16 -37.01
CA LEU A 94 -20.30 19.71 -36.91
C LEU A 94 -19.65 19.65 -35.50
N ALA A 95 -20.30 19.02 -34.52
CA ALA A 95 -19.75 18.85 -33.18
C ALA A 95 -18.72 17.69 -33.16
N GLU A 96 -17.49 18.01 -32.77
CA GLU A 96 -16.38 17.06 -32.60
C GLU A 96 -15.96 16.99 -31.12
N LEU A 97 -15.90 15.78 -30.60
CA LEU A 97 -15.27 15.43 -29.33
C LEU A 97 -13.94 14.75 -29.63
N HIS A 98 -12.86 15.25 -29.05
CA HIS A 98 -11.51 14.73 -29.23
C HIS A 98 -10.91 14.39 -27.87
N PHE A 99 -10.50 13.14 -27.73
CA PHE A 99 -9.70 12.60 -26.64
C PHE A 99 -8.30 12.28 -27.16
N SER A 100 -7.29 12.55 -26.36
CA SER A 100 -5.89 12.33 -26.74
C SER A 100 -5.16 11.68 -25.57
N ALA A 101 -4.41 10.60 -25.84
CA ALA A 101 -3.51 9.94 -24.90
C ALA A 101 -2.52 10.96 -24.31
N PHE A 102 -2.03 11.88 -25.15
CA PHE A 102 -1.16 12.97 -24.71
C PHE A 102 -1.85 13.93 -23.73
N GLN A 103 -3.13 14.25 -23.95
CA GLN A 103 -3.90 15.10 -23.04
C GLN A 103 -4.28 14.36 -21.75
N ALA A 104 -4.46 13.04 -21.84
CA ALA A 104 -4.85 12.13 -20.76
C ALA A 104 -3.65 11.55 -19.96
N HIS A 105 -2.40 11.82 -20.36
CA HIS A 105 -1.17 11.30 -19.73
C HIS A 105 -1.06 9.79 -19.64
N VAL A 106 -1.74 9.07 -20.53
CA VAL A 106 -1.57 7.63 -20.67
C VAL A 106 -0.69 7.37 -21.89
N PRO A 107 0.13 6.31 -21.89
CA PRO A 107 0.94 5.95 -23.05
C PRO A 107 0.09 5.80 -24.32
N GLN A 108 -1.07 5.16 -24.20
CA GLN A 108 -2.11 5.06 -25.24
C GLN A 108 -3.49 4.99 -24.57
N LEU A 109 -4.54 5.41 -25.28
CA LEU A 109 -5.93 5.30 -24.81
C LEU A 109 -6.39 3.84 -24.79
N ALA A 110 -5.96 3.06 -25.78
CA ALA A 110 -6.26 1.63 -25.92
C ALA A 110 -5.27 0.95 -26.87
N TRP A 111 -5.26 -0.36 -26.87
CA TRP A 111 -4.67 -1.19 -27.93
C TRP A 111 -5.77 -1.84 -28.75
N ILE A 112 -5.66 -1.82 -30.07
CA ILE A 112 -6.52 -2.60 -30.95
C ILE A 112 -5.75 -3.84 -31.38
N THR A 113 -6.38 -5.00 -31.23
CA THR A 113 -5.81 -6.28 -31.67
C THR A 113 -6.90 -7.25 -32.12
N GLU A 114 -6.51 -8.19 -32.97
CA GLU A 114 -7.38 -9.25 -33.46
C GLU A 114 -7.67 -10.29 -32.36
N ALA A 115 -8.90 -10.78 -32.33
CA ALA A 115 -9.30 -11.84 -31.40
C ALA A 115 -8.43 -13.10 -31.53
N SER A 116 -8.09 -13.48 -32.77
CA SER A 116 -7.29 -14.69 -33.06
C SER A 116 -5.88 -14.64 -32.48
N LEU A 117 -5.26 -13.45 -32.41
CA LEU A 117 -3.93 -13.29 -31.83
C LEU A 117 -3.95 -13.58 -30.32
N LEU A 118 -4.92 -13.00 -29.60
CA LEU A 118 -5.08 -13.22 -28.16
C LEU A 118 -5.49 -14.67 -27.85
N GLU A 119 -6.42 -15.23 -28.63
CA GLU A 119 -6.87 -16.62 -28.44
C GLU A 119 -5.73 -17.61 -28.67
N SER A 120 -4.92 -17.44 -29.72
CA SER A 120 -3.76 -18.29 -29.98
C SER A 120 -2.70 -18.20 -28.87
N ALA A 121 -2.45 -17.01 -28.33
CA ALA A 121 -1.50 -16.82 -27.24
C ALA A 121 -1.98 -17.48 -25.94
N LEU A 122 -3.28 -17.33 -25.61
CA LEU A 122 -3.89 -18.02 -24.47
C LEU A 122 -3.87 -19.53 -24.64
N ASP A 123 -4.21 -20.06 -25.82
CA ASP A 123 -4.21 -21.49 -26.11
C ASP A 123 -2.82 -22.10 -25.92
N THR A 124 -1.79 -21.40 -26.41
CA THR A 124 -0.40 -21.79 -26.22
C THR A 124 -0.04 -21.77 -24.73
N ALA A 125 -0.34 -20.69 -24.01
CA ALA A 125 -0.01 -20.56 -22.59
C ALA A 125 -0.69 -21.62 -21.71
N LEU A 126 -1.93 -21.99 -22.02
CA LEU A 126 -2.69 -23.03 -21.32
C LEU A 126 -2.06 -24.42 -21.46
N GLN A 127 -1.48 -24.74 -22.63
CA GLN A 127 -0.81 -26.03 -22.86
C GLN A 127 0.43 -26.24 -21.98
N PHE A 128 1.07 -25.17 -21.53
CA PHE A 128 2.27 -25.21 -20.69
C PHE A 128 1.99 -25.20 -19.18
N GLN A 129 0.72 -25.23 -18.75
CA GLN A 129 0.37 -25.25 -17.33
C GLN A 129 0.22 -26.71 -16.82
N PRO A 130 1.11 -27.21 -15.94
CA PRO A 130 1.12 -28.62 -15.51
C PRO A 130 -0.08 -28.99 -14.62
N ASN A 131 -0.70 -28.00 -13.98
CA ASN A 131 -1.84 -28.14 -13.07
C ASN A 131 -3.19 -27.85 -13.73
N LEU A 132 -3.22 -27.67 -15.05
CA LEU A 132 -4.43 -27.44 -15.83
C LEU A 132 -4.74 -28.64 -16.72
N VAL A 133 -6.00 -29.08 -16.71
CA VAL A 133 -6.51 -30.11 -17.63
C VAL A 133 -7.58 -29.49 -18.52
N TRP A 134 -7.31 -29.43 -19.82
CA TRP A 134 -8.30 -28.98 -20.81
C TRP A 134 -9.11 -30.19 -21.30
N LEU A 135 -10.42 -30.16 -21.04
CA LEU A 135 -11.36 -31.21 -21.44
C LEU A 135 -12.31 -30.69 -22.53
N ASP A 136 -12.24 -31.29 -23.71
CA ASP A 136 -13.19 -31.08 -24.81
C ASP A 136 -14.50 -31.84 -24.53
N ARG A 137 -15.24 -31.34 -23.54
CA ARG A 137 -16.46 -31.94 -23.00
C ARG A 137 -17.44 -30.88 -22.56
N ARG A 138 -18.72 -31.24 -22.52
CA ARG A 138 -19.80 -30.36 -22.03
C ARG A 138 -20.39 -30.91 -20.74
N ALA A 139 -20.62 -30.03 -19.77
CA ALA A 139 -21.38 -30.39 -18.57
C ALA A 139 -22.86 -30.58 -18.91
N ARG A 140 -23.46 -31.68 -18.45
CA ARG A 140 -24.90 -32.00 -18.60
C ARG A 140 -25.67 -31.85 -17.30
N HIS A 141 -25.06 -32.22 -16.18
CA HIS A 141 -25.69 -32.14 -14.87
C HIS A 141 -24.77 -31.45 -13.87
N PHE A 142 -25.36 -30.62 -13.01
CA PHE A 142 -24.66 -29.90 -11.93
C PHE A 142 -25.38 -30.14 -10.61
N SER A 143 -24.64 -30.55 -9.60
CA SER A 143 -25.15 -30.67 -8.24
C SER A 143 -24.17 -30.06 -7.25
N VAL A 144 -24.69 -29.35 -6.26
CA VAL A 144 -23.91 -28.71 -5.19
C VAL A 144 -24.10 -29.50 -3.91
N LEU A 145 -23.01 -30.00 -3.35
CA LEU A 145 -22.94 -30.62 -2.03
C LEU A 145 -22.29 -29.66 -1.02
N SER A 146 -22.31 -30.02 0.26
CA SER A 146 -21.75 -29.18 1.33
C SER A 146 -20.26 -28.87 1.12
N GLU A 147 -19.46 -29.86 0.74
CA GLU A 147 -17.99 -29.77 0.61
C GLU A 147 -17.47 -29.65 -0.84
N ARG A 148 -18.33 -29.90 -1.84
CA ARG A 148 -17.92 -29.92 -3.26
C ARG A 148 -19.10 -29.72 -4.20
N ALA A 149 -18.83 -29.28 -5.40
CA ALA A 149 -19.72 -29.36 -6.56
C ALA A 149 -19.36 -30.57 -7.42
N LEU A 150 -20.37 -31.21 -8.02
CA LEU A 150 -20.21 -32.30 -8.97
C LEU A 150 -20.75 -31.88 -10.34
N LEU A 151 -19.94 -32.10 -11.39
CA LEU A 151 -20.31 -31.88 -12.79
C LEU A 151 -20.27 -33.22 -13.53
N GLU A 152 -21.42 -33.66 -14.04
CA GLU A 152 -21.48 -34.80 -14.96
C GLU A 152 -21.29 -34.30 -16.38
N LEU A 153 -20.30 -34.86 -17.09
CA LEU A 153 -19.97 -34.55 -18.47
C LEU A 153 -20.82 -35.38 -19.45
N ASP A 154 -20.78 -35.01 -20.71
CA ASP A 154 -21.56 -35.64 -21.78
C ASP A 154 -21.14 -37.07 -22.15
N ASP A 155 -19.95 -37.49 -21.75
CA ASP A 155 -19.45 -38.86 -21.85
C ASP A 155 -19.74 -39.70 -20.59
N GLY A 156 -20.41 -39.13 -19.59
CA GLY A 156 -20.75 -39.77 -18.32
C GLY A 156 -19.64 -39.68 -17.25
N GLN A 157 -18.52 -39.02 -17.52
CA GLN A 157 -17.52 -38.74 -16.50
C GLN A 157 -18.05 -37.74 -15.46
N VAL A 158 -17.70 -37.91 -14.19
CA VAL A 158 -18.08 -36.97 -13.12
C VAL A 158 -16.84 -36.27 -12.57
N LEU A 159 -16.85 -34.94 -12.58
CA LEU A 159 -15.81 -34.09 -11.98
C LEU A 159 -16.26 -33.61 -10.60
N SER A 160 -15.35 -33.66 -9.63
CA SER A 160 -15.55 -33.11 -8.28
C SER A 160 -14.72 -31.85 -8.12
N THR A 161 -15.32 -30.75 -7.64
CA THR A 161 -14.61 -29.47 -7.49
C THR A 161 -15.03 -28.65 -6.27
N GLN A 162 -14.16 -27.75 -5.80
CA GLN A 162 -14.50 -26.78 -4.75
C GLN A 162 -15.25 -25.57 -5.30
N LEU A 163 -14.95 -25.15 -6.54
CA LEU A 163 -15.54 -23.97 -7.16
C LEU A 163 -15.74 -24.19 -8.67
N VAL A 164 -16.95 -23.89 -9.15
CA VAL A 164 -17.26 -23.77 -10.58
C VAL A 164 -17.24 -22.31 -10.99
N VAL A 165 -16.49 -21.99 -12.05
CA VAL A 165 -16.48 -20.65 -12.64
C VAL A 165 -17.19 -20.70 -14.00
N GLY A 166 -18.34 -20.03 -14.10
CA GLY A 166 -19.10 -19.90 -15.33
C GLY A 166 -18.56 -18.77 -16.20
N ALA A 167 -17.95 -19.12 -17.32
CA ALA A 167 -17.42 -18.23 -18.36
C ALA A 167 -17.95 -18.61 -19.76
N ASP A 168 -19.13 -19.21 -19.80
CA ASP A 168 -19.78 -19.86 -20.95
C ASP A 168 -20.72 -18.93 -21.74
N GLY A 169 -20.45 -17.62 -21.67
CA GLY A 169 -21.03 -16.62 -22.55
C GLY A 169 -22.44 -16.14 -22.16
N ALA A 170 -23.03 -15.33 -23.03
CA ALA A 170 -24.34 -14.70 -22.79
C ALA A 170 -25.47 -15.73 -22.55
N GLN A 171 -25.38 -16.93 -23.12
CA GLN A 171 -26.31 -18.04 -22.91
C GLN A 171 -25.78 -19.05 -21.87
N SER A 172 -25.14 -18.55 -20.81
CA SER A 172 -24.52 -19.37 -19.75
C SER A 172 -25.44 -20.45 -19.17
N TRP A 173 -25.00 -21.69 -19.31
CA TRP A 173 -25.58 -22.87 -18.66
C TRP A 173 -25.33 -22.84 -17.15
N VAL A 174 -24.13 -22.45 -16.72
CA VAL A 174 -23.80 -22.34 -15.27
C VAL A 174 -24.74 -21.36 -14.56
N ARG A 175 -25.00 -20.20 -15.18
CA ARG A 175 -25.97 -19.23 -14.66
C ARG A 175 -27.38 -19.80 -14.57
N ALA A 176 -27.80 -20.59 -15.57
CA ALA A 176 -29.11 -21.24 -15.56
C ALA A 176 -29.21 -22.25 -14.40
N GLN A 177 -28.16 -23.03 -14.15
CA GLN A 177 -28.11 -23.97 -13.01
C GLN A 177 -28.16 -23.26 -11.65
N MET A 178 -27.62 -22.05 -11.56
CA MET A 178 -27.71 -21.20 -10.36
C MET A 178 -29.13 -20.66 -10.09
N GLY A 179 -30.04 -20.72 -11.06
CA GLY A 179 -31.37 -20.12 -10.95
C GLY A 179 -31.32 -18.59 -10.87
N ALA A 180 -30.28 -17.96 -11.41
CA ALA A 180 -30.13 -16.51 -11.38
C ALA A 180 -31.02 -15.85 -12.43
N LYS A 181 -31.82 -14.88 -12.02
CA LYS A 181 -32.69 -14.12 -12.93
C LYS A 181 -31.84 -13.23 -13.84
N LEU A 182 -32.20 -13.25 -15.12
CA LEU A 182 -31.58 -12.44 -16.17
C LEU A 182 -32.56 -11.36 -16.60
N VAL A 183 -32.16 -10.09 -16.50
CA VAL A 183 -32.89 -8.99 -17.13
C VAL A 183 -32.21 -8.69 -18.45
N ARG A 184 -32.92 -8.96 -19.55
CA ARG A 184 -32.46 -8.68 -20.91
C ARG A 184 -33.21 -7.48 -21.49
N ARG A 185 -32.48 -6.58 -22.13
CA ARG A 185 -33.02 -5.47 -22.92
C ARG A 185 -32.38 -5.48 -24.30
N ASP A 186 -33.19 -5.65 -25.33
CA ASP A 186 -32.73 -5.59 -26.72
C ASP A 186 -32.74 -4.15 -27.22
N TYR A 187 -31.67 -3.73 -27.90
CA TYR A 187 -31.54 -2.36 -28.41
C TYR A 187 -32.15 -2.17 -29.81
N GLN A 188 -32.70 -3.24 -30.42
CA GLN A 188 -33.23 -3.24 -31.80
C GLN A 188 -32.20 -2.74 -32.83
N GLN A 189 -30.94 -3.10 -32.59
CA GLN A 189 -29.80 -2.77 -33.45
C GLN A 189 -28.93 -4.01 -33.66
N ILE A 190 -28.29 -4.09 -34.81
CA ILE A 190 -27.36 -5.13 -35.21
C ILE A 190 -25.99 -4.48 -35.42
N GLY A 191 -24.97 -5.02 -34.76
CA GLY A 191 -23.59 -4.64 -34.96
C GLY A 191 -23.01 -5.36 -36.17
N ILE A 192 -22.56 -4.62 -37.18
CA ILE A 192 -21.84 -5.13 -38.34
C ILE A 192 -20.36 -4.83 -38.16
N VAL A 193 -19.51 -5.85 -38.34
CA VAL A 193 -18.05 -5.71 -38.31
C VAL A 193 -17.42 -6.16 -39.62
N ALA A 194 -16.45 -5.38 -40.09
CA ALA A 194 -15.65 -5.66 -41.28
C ALA A 194 -14.34 -4.87 -41.24
N ASN A 195 -13.26 -5.40 -41.81
CA ASN A 195 -11.99 -4.70 -41.92
C ASN A 195 -11.85 -4.07 -43.30
N PHE A 196 -11.29 -2.86 -43.34
CA PHE A 196 -11.05 -2.09 -44.55
C PHE A 196 -9.58 -1.74 -44.67
N LYS A 197 -9.04 -1.82 -45.88
CA LYS A 197 -7.80 -1.15 -46.25
C LYS A 197 -8.12 0.27 -46.68
N ILE A 198 -7.32 1.22 -46.21
CA ILE A 198 -7.52 2.64 -46.47
C ILE A 198 -6.32 3.26 -47.18
N GLU A 199 -6.58 4.25 -48.02
CA GLU A 199 -5.56 4.95 -48.80
C GLU A 199 -4.79 5.97 -47.95
N GLN A 200 -5.52 6.75 -47.15
CA GLN A 200 -4.91 7.73 -46.24
C GLN A 200 -4.71 7.12 -44.85
N PRO A 201 -3.58 7.40 -44.17
CA PRO A 201 -3.29 6.78 -42.88
C PRO A 201 -4.28 7.25 -41.80
N HIS A 202 -4.75 6.31 -40.97
CA HIS A 202 -5.61 6.62 -39.82
C HIS A 202 -4.88 7.37 -38.71
N ARG A 203 -3.53 7.38 -38.70
CA ARG A 203 -2.68 8.05 -37.70
C ARG A 203 -3.02 7.63 -36.27
N GLU A 204 -3.08 6.31 -36.04
CA GLU A 204 -3.30 5.74 -34.70
C GLU A 204 -4.54 6.32 -33.98
N THR A 205 -5.54 6.78 -34.75
CA THR A 205 -6.72 7.48 -34.24
C THR A 205 -7.96 6.59 -34.39
N ALA A 206 -8.69 6.38 -33.31
CA ALA A 206 -10.01 5.79 -33.33
C ALA A 206 -11.05 6.85 -33.69
N TYR A 207 -11.91 6.55 -34.66
CA TYR A 207 -12.94 7.48 -35.11
C TYR A 207 -14.33 6.93 -34.86
N GLN A 208 -15.26 7.81 -34.52
CA GLN A 208 -16.65 7.45 -34.23
C GLN A 208 -17.60 8.52 -34.79
N TRP A 209 -18.71 8.09 -35.38
CA TRP A 209 -19.77 8.94 -35.91
C TRP A 209 -21.11 8.49 -35.36
N PHE A 210 -21.91 9.46 -34.92
CA PHE A 210 -23.35 9.29 -34.75
C PHE A 210 -24.03 9.87 -35.99
N HIS A 211 -24.74 9.01 -36.73
CA HIS A 211 -25.41 9.41 -37.97
C HIS A 211 -26.79 8.76 -38.03
N LYS A 212 -27.86 9.59 -38.13
CA LYS A 212 -29.25 9.12 -38.26
C LYS A 212 -29.70 8.12 -37.17
N GLY A 213 -29.17 8.24 -35.95
CA GLY A 213 -29.50 7.32 -34.84
C GLY A 213 -28.67 6.03 -34.82
N GLU A 214 -27.75 5.86 -35.78
CA GLU A 214 -26.79 4.76 -35.84
C GLU A 214 -25.40 5.21 -35.40
N LEU A 215 -24.58 4.23 -35.04
CA LEU A 215 -23.21 4.43 -34.60
C LEU A 215 -22.24 3.74 -35.55
N ILE A 216 -21.26 4.48 -36.05
CA ILE A 216 -20.20 3.96 -36.89
C ILE A 216 -18.88 4.22 -36.16
N ALA A 217 -18.08 3.19 -35.90
CA ALA A 217 -16.73 3.33 -35.37
C ALA A 217 -15.71 2.69 -36.30
N LEU A 218 -14.58 3.36 -36.51
CA LEU A 218 -13.42 2.87 -37.23
C LEU A 218 -12.22 2.83 -36.28
N LEU A 219 -11.77 1.62 -35.95
CA LEU A 219 -10.67 1.37 -35.03
C LEU A 219 -9.38 1.12 -35.84
N PRO A 220 -8.25 1.77 -35.51
CA PRO A 220 -7.02 1.62 -36.27
C PRO A 220 -6.46 0.20 -36.13
N LEU A 221 -5.95 -0.34 -37.23
CA LEU A 221 -5.23 -1.60 -37.30
C LEU A 221 -3.89 -1.40 -38.03
N PRO A 222 -2.89 -2.28 -37.83
CA PRO A 222 -1.61 -2.17 -38.53
C PRO A 222 -1.76 -2.15 -40.06
N GLU A 223 -0.73 -1.67 -40.75
CA GLU A 223 -0.65 -1.61 -42.22
C GLU A 223 -1.74 -0.76 -42.90
N ASN A 224 -2.17 0.35 -42.28
CA ASN A 224 -3.25 1.21 -42.77
C ASN A 224 -4.54 0.43 -43.02
N HIS A 225 -4.93 -0.36 -42.03
CA HIS A 225 -6.26 -0.96 -41.99
C HIS A 225 -7.10 -0.30 -40.90
N VAL A 226 -8.41 -0.39 -41.02
CA VAL A 226 -9.36 -0.03 -39.96
C VAL A 226 -10.39 -1.13 -39.80
N SER A 227 -10.79 -1.39 -38.57
CA SER A 227 -11.91 -2.27 -38.26
C SER A 227 -13.17 -1.45 -38.04
N LEU A 228 -14.19 -1.72 -38.84
CA LEU A 228 -15.52 -1.14 -38.73
C LEU A 228 -16.31 -1.84 -37.63
N VAL A 229 -16.99 -1.04 -36.81
CA VAL A 229 -18.10 -1.45 -35.96
C VAL A 229 -19.29 -0.53 -36.27
N TRP A 230 -20.27 -1.03 -37.01
CA TRP A 230 -21.48 -0.28 -37.38
C TRP A 230 -22.68 -0.84 -36.61
N SER A 231 -23.15 -0.11 -35.61
CA SER A 231 -24.42 -0.41 -34.92
C SER A 231 -25.57 0.21 -35.72
N ALA A 232 -26.14 -0.60 -36.61
CA ALA A 232 -27.21 -0.19 -37.51
C ALA A 232 -28.57 -0.66 -36.99
N HIS A 233 -29.64 0.05 -37.36
CA HIS A 233 -31.00 -0.43 -37.12
C HIS A 233 -31.24 -1.75 -37.88
N GLU A 234 -32.07 -2.64 -37.35
CA GLU A 234 -32.23 -4.01 -37.88
C GLU A 234 -32.47 -4.06 -39.39
N GLN A 235 -33.34 -3.21 -39.93
CA GLN A 235 -33.62 -3.16 -41.37
C GLN A 235 -32.39 -2.74 -42.19
N HIS A 236 -31.74 -1.65 -41.79
CA HIS A 236 -30.57 -1.14 -42.49
C HIS A 236 -29.39 -2.11 -42.40
N ALA A 237 -29.23 -2.79 -41.26
CA ALA A 237 -28.21 -3.81 -41.11
C ALA A 237 -28.41 -5.00 -42.07
N GLN A 238 -29.66 -5.43 -42.29
CA GLN A 238 -29.97 -6.47 -43.28
C GLN A 238 -29.61 -6.02 -44.69
N ASP A 239 -29.91 -4.77 -45.04
CA ASP A 239 -29.55 -4.19 -46.34
C ASP A 239 -28.02 -4.15 -46.52
N LEU A 240 -27.28 -3.66 -45.52
CA LEU A 240 -25.81 -3.59 -45.53
C LEU A 240 -25.13 -4.96 -45.69
N LEU A 241 -25.74 -6.04 -45.21
CA LEU A 241 -25.21 -7.40 -45.32
C LEU A 241 -25.34 -7.98 -46.74
N VAL A 242 -26.34 -7.55 -47.52
CA VAL A 242 -26.59 -8.06 -48.87
C VAL A 242 -25.97 -7.22 -49.99
N LEU A 243 -25.49 -6.00 -49.68
CA LEU A 243 -24.78 -5.16 -50.64
C LEU A 243 -23.54 -5.88 -51.22
N ASP A 244 -23.16 -5.55 -52.46
CA ASP A 244 -21.82 -5.89 -52.94
C ASP A 244 -20.75 -5.03 -52.23
N GLU A 245 -19.48 -5.39 -52.39
CA GLU A 245 -18.38 -4.70 -51.70
C GLU A 245 -18.24 -3.23 -52.10
N MET A 246 -18.53 -2.91 -53.37
CA MET A 246 -18.43 -1.55 -53.89
C MET A 246 -19.52 -0.65 -53.29
N ALA A 247 -20.76 -1.15 -53.25
CA ALA A 247 -21.89 -0.46 -52.66
C ALA A 247 -21.73 -0.32 -51.13
N PHE A 248 -21.21 -1.35 -50.45
CA PHE A 248 -20.95 -1.28 -49.01
C PHE A 248 -19.86 -0.25 -48.66
N SER A 249 -18.77 -0.20 -49.42
CA SER A 249 -17.75 0.84 -49.27
C SER A 249 -18.32 2.24 -49.55
N ALA A 250 -19.22 2.38 -50.53
CA ALA A 250 -19.87 3.65 -50.85
C ALA A 250 -20.79 4.14 -49.71
N GLU A 251 -21.55 3.24 -49.06
CA GLU A 251 -22.35 3.57 -47.88
C GLU A 251 -21.49 4.04 -46.71
N LEU A 252 -20.37 3.35 -46.44
CA LEU A 252 -19.43 3.81 -45.41
C LEU A 252 -18.81 5.17 -45.75
N ALA A 253 -18.41 5.37 -47.01
CA ALA A 253 -17.85 6.64 -47.50
C ALA A 253 -18.84 7.81 -47.36
N ALA A 254 -20.14 7.57 -47.52
CA ALA A 254 -21.17 8.58 -47.32
C ALA A 254 -21.22 9.11 -45.87
N VAL A 255 -20.81 8.29 -44.89
CA VAL A 255 -20.73 8.67 -43.47
C VAL A 255 -19.39 9.31 -43.12
N VAL A 256 -18.27 8.68 -43.52
CA VAL A 256 -16.93 9.11 -43.07
C VAL A 256 -16.31 10.21 -43.95
N GLY A 257 -16.91 10.46 -45.11
CA GLY A 257 -16.43 11.42 -46.11
C GLY A 257 -15.10 10.98 -46.75
N ASN A 258 -14.37 11.94 -47.32
CA ASN A 258 -13.09 11.66 -48.01
C ASN A 258 -11.88 11.52 -47.06
N ARG A 259 -12.11 11.23 -45.76
CA ARG A 259 -11.06 11.25 -44.73
C ARG A 259 -9.99 10.18 -44.93
N PHE A 260 -10.39 9.03 -45.45
CA PHE A 260 -9.52 7.86 -45.60
C PHE A 260 -9.16 7.57 -47.06
N GLY A 261 -9.56 8.44 -48.00
CA GLY A 261 -9.48 8.17 -49.44
C GLY A 261 -10.30 6.94 -49.83
N ALA A 262 -9.77 6.11 -50.72
CA ALA A 262 -10.43 4.87 -51.11
C ALA A 262 -10.57 3.88 -49.93
N LEU A 263 -11.79 3.35 -49.75
CA LEU A 263 -12.14 2.33 -48.76
C LEU A 263 -12.33 0.98 -49.47
N GLN A 264 -11.43 0.02 -49.23
CA GLN A 264 -11.55 -1.34 -49.76
C GLN A 264 -11.85 -2.31 -48.63
N CYS A 265 -13.02 -2.98 -48.67
CA CYS A 265 -13.33 -4.04 -47.72
C CYS A 265 -12.41 -5.24 -47.96
N VAL A 266 -11.74 -5.74 -46.91
CA VAL A 266 -10.76 -6.85 -47.01
C VAL A 266 -11.13 -8.06 -46.16
N SER A 267 -12.27 -8.02 -45.48
CA SER A 267 -12.80 -9.15 -44.71
C SER A 267 -14.26 -9.41 -45.06
N GLN A 268 -14.73 -10.63 -44.80
CA GLN A 268 -16.18 -10.88 -44.77
C GLN A 268 -16.86 -10.05 -43.68
N ARG A 269 -18.08 -9.59 -43.97
CA ARG A 269 -18.94 -8.88 -43.01
C ARG A 269 -19.54 -9.88 -42.03
N GLN A 270 -19.47 -9.57 -40.74
CA GLN A 270 -20.15 -10.34 -39.70
C GLN A 270 -21.17 -9.46 -38.98
N ALA A 271 -22.31 -10.04 -38.60
CA ALA A 271 -23.35 -9.35 -37.88
C ALA A 271 -23.68 -10.05 -36.56
N PHE A 272 -23.93 -9.27 -35.51
CA PHE A 272 -24.39 -9.78 -34.22
C PHE A 272 -25.43 -8.85 -33.59
N PRO A 273 -26.45 -9.40 -32.91
CA PRO A 273 -27.48 -8.60 -32.26
C PRO A 273 -26.91 -7.84 -31.05
N LEU A 274 -27.32 -6.58 -30.86
CA LEU A 274 -26.92 -5.78 -29.71
C LEU A 274 -27.96 -5.88 -28.59
N SER A 275 -27.53 -6.37 -27.43
CA SER A 275 -28.39 -6.50 -26.25
C SER A 275 -27.64 -6.19 -24.96
N LEU A 276 -28.38 -5.70 -23.96
CA LEU A 276 -27.92 -5.54 -22.58
C LEU A 276 -28.46 -6.70 -21.75
N GLN A 277 -27.60 -7.36 -20.98
CA GLN A 277 -27.98 -8.38 -20.03
C GLN A 277 -27.41 -8.07 -18.65
N LYS A 278 -28.27 -8.06 -17.64
CA LYS A 278 -27.89 -7.89 -16.25
C LYS A 278 -28.34 -9.09 -15.44
N VAL A 279 -27.42 -9.69 -14.70
CA VAL A 279 -27.69 -10.81 -13.81
C VAL A 279 -27.91 -10.29 -12.39
N GLU A 280 -28.87 -10.86 -11.68
CA GLU A 280 -29.22 -10.47 -10.30
C GLU A 280 -28.12 -10.79 -9.28
N ARG A 281 -27.41 -11.90 -9.48
CA ARG A 281 -26.38 -12.43 -8.58
C ARG A 281 -25.21 -12.97 -9.40
N LEU A 282 -23.99 -12.66 -8.96
CA LEU A 282 -22.76 -13.11 -9.63
C LEU A 282 -22.23 -14.42 -9.05
N ILE A 283 -22.71 -14.80 -7.87
CA ILE A 283 -22.23 -15.95 -7.12
C ILE A 283 -23.39 -16.78 -6.55
N ALA A 284 -23.09 -18.05 -6.29
CA ALA A 284 -23.88 -18.98 -5.48
C ALA A 284 -22.92 -19.93 -4.74
N PRO A 285 -23.41 -20.79 -3.81
CA PRO A 285 -22.53 -21.73 -3.13
C PRO A 285 -21.72 -22.53 -4.14
N ARG A 286 -20.38 -22.41 -4.07
CA ARG A 286 -19.43 -23.07 -4.98
C ARG A 286 -19.53 -22.66 -6.46
N VAL A 287 -20.13 -21.50 -6.77
CA VAL A 287 -20.28 -20.97 -8.14
C VAL A 287 -19.92 -19.49 -8.19
N ALA A 288 -19.12 -19.09 -9.19
CA ALA A 288 -18.91 -17.69 -9.57
C ALA A 288 -19.09 -17.52 -11.08
N LEU A 289 -19.67 -16.40 -11.53
CA LEU A 289 -19.83 -16.05 -12.94
C LEU A 289 -18.86 -14.94 -13.33
N VAL A 290 -18.25 -15.03 -14.51
CA VAL A 290 -17.35 -14.00 -15.06
C VAL A 290 -17.68 -13.70 -16.54
N GLY A 291 -17.37 -12.50 -17.01
CA GLY A 291 -17.57 -12.09 -18.40
C GLY A 291 -19.04 -12.13 -18.83
N ASP A 292 -19.29 -12.52 -20.08
CA ASP A 292 -20.65 -12.51 -20.66
C ASP A 292 -21.65 -13.42 -19.92
N ALA A 293 -21.16 -14.39 -19.12
CA ALA A 293 -22.01 -15.18 -18.24
C ALA A 293 -22.60 -14.33 -17.09
N ALA A 294 -21.82 -13.35 -16.61
CA ALA A 294 -22.14 -12.43 -15.53
C ALA A 294 -22.85 -11.15 -15.99
N HIS A 295 -22.50 -10.59 -17.15
CA HIS A 295 -23.09 -9.36 -17.68
C HIS A 295 -22.80 -9.22 -19.18
N LEU A 296 -23.75 -8.65 -19.93
CA LEU A 296 -23.56 -8.25 -21.32
C LEU A 296 -23.87 -6.76 -21.42
N ILE A 297 -22.89 -5.93 -21.78
CA ILE A 297 -23.03 -4.47 -21.84
C ILE A 297 -23.05 -3.99 -23.30
N HIS A 298 -23.69 -2.84 -23.55
CA HIS A 298 -23.74 -2.21 -24.88
C HIS A 298 -22.32 -2.07 -25.48
N PRO A 299 -22.09 -2.46 -26.74
CA PRO A 299 -20.77 -2.39 -27.39
C PRO A 299 -20.30 -0.98 -27.75
N LEU A 300 -20.94 0.09 -27.25
CA LEU A 300 -20.64 1.50 -27.56
C LEU A 300 -19.17 1.90 -27.27
N ALA A 301 -18.44 1.08 -26.50
CA ALA A 301 -17.05 1.35 -26.11
C ALA A 301 -16.10 0.13 -26.24
N GLY A 302 -16.52 -0.99 -26.84
CA GLY A 302 -15.68 -2.21 -26.87
C GLY A 302 -15.34 -2.78 -25.47
N GLN A 303 -16.12 -2.40 -24.45
CA GLN A 303 -15.78 -2.65 -23.04
C GLN A 303 -16.22 -4.01 -22.48
N GLY A 304 -17.11 -4.76 -23.14
CA GLY A 304 -17.61 -6.05 -22.63
C GLY A 304 -16.48 -7.03 -22.30
N MET A 305 -15.51 -7.17 -23.21
CA MET A 305 -14.33 -8.02 -22.99
C MET A 305 -13.46 -7.50 -21.83
N ASN A 306 -13.18 -6.20 -21.79
CA ASN A 306 -12.39 -5.60 -20.71
C ASN A 306 -13.04 -5.80 -19.34
N LEU A 307 -14.37 -5.74 -19.28
CA LEU A 307 -15.10 -5.94 -18.04
C LEU A 307 -15.02 -7.40 -17.59
N GLY A 308 -15.14 -8.36 -18.51
CA GLY A 308 -14.93 -9.78 -18.22
C GLY A 308 -13.51 -10.10 -17.76
N LEU A 309 -12.50 -9.46 -18.36
CA LEU A 309 -11.11 -9.60 -17.90
C LEU A 309 -10.88 -9.02 -16.50
N ARG A 310 -11.54 -7.90 -16.16
CA ARG A 310 -11.52 -7.38 -14.78
C ARG A 310 -12.19 -8.33 -13.78
N ASP A 311 -13.27 -9.01 -14.18
CA ASP A 311 -13.87 -10.05 -13.34
C ASP A 311 -12.88 -11.16 -13.04
N VAL A 312 -12.08 -11.57 -14.03
CA VAL A 312 -11.03 -12.58 -13.85
C VAL A 312 -9.94 -12.10 -12.90
N ALA A 313 -9.45 -10.87 -13.11
CA ALA A 313 -8.41 -10.29 -12.26
C ALA A 313 -8.86 -10.22 -10.79
N GLU A 314 -10.07 -9.71 -10.55
CA GLU A 314 -10.65 -9.59 -9.21
C GLU A 314 -10.89 -10.96 -8.57
N LEU A 315 -11.49 -11.91 -9.31
CA LEU A 315 -11.73 -13.24 -8.77
C LEU A 315 -10.41 -13.95 -8.44
N ALA A 316 -9.40 -13.85 -9.30
CA ALA A 316 -8.07 -14.40 -9.02
C ALA A 316 -7.44 -13.77 -7.77
N GLN A 317 -7.55 -12.45 -7.60
CA GLN A 317 -7.06 -11.74 -6.41
C GLN A 317 -7.78 -12.19 -5.13
N VAL A 318 -9.11 -12.29 -5.17
CA VAL A 318 -9.91 -12.78 -4.03
C VAL A 318 -9.52 -14.21 -3.65
N LEU A 319 -9.31 -15.08 -4.64
CA LEU A 319 -8.90 -16.46 -4.38
C LEU A 319 -7.44 -16.56 -3.86
N ALA A 320 -6.54 -15.70 -4.34
CA ALA A 320 -5.16 -15.62 -3.86
C ALA A 320 -5.06 -15.12 -2.41
N GLY A 321 -5.92 -14.17 -2.03
CA GLY A 321 -6.02 -13.61 -0.68
C GLY A 321 -6.88 -14.42 0.31
N LYS A 322 -7.28 -15.64 -0.06
CA LYS A 322 -8.11 -16.52 0.78
C LYS A 322 -7.35 -16.98 2.02
N GLU A 323 -8.01 -17.04 3.18
CA GLU A 323 -7.41 -17.60 4.38
C GLU A 323 -7.13 -19.11 4.22
N PRO A 324 -6.01 -19.67 4.75
CA PRO A 324 -5.61 -21.05 4.50
C PRO A 324 -6.67 -22.12 4.84
N PHE A 325 -7.49 -21.86 5.87
CA PHE A 325 -8.53 -22.77 6.35
C PHE A 325 -9.86 -22.67 5.59
N ARG A 326 -10.07 -21.62 4.80
CA ARG A 326 -11.35 -21.37 4.12
C ARG A 326 -11.41 -22.17 2.82
N ASP A 327 -12.58 -22.63 2.38
CA ASP A 327 -12.74 -23.33 1.11
C ASP A 327 -12.91 -22.37 -0.09
N LEU A 328 -12.54 -22.76 -1.31
CA LEU A 328 -12.67 -21.91 -2.51
C LEU A 328 -14.14 -21.62 -2.86
N GLY A 329 -15.03 -22.55 -2.54
CA GLY A 329 -16.47 -22.42 -2.75
C GLY A 329 -17.21 -21.69 -1.62
N ASP A 330 -16.50 -21.18 -0.61
CA ASP A 330 -17.08 -20.52 0.57
C ASP A 330 -17.78 -19.21 0.17
N MET A 331 -19.04 -19.07 0.60
CA MET A 331 -19.87 -17.90 0.25
C MET A 331 -19.32 -16.59 0.82
N THR A 332 -18.60 -16.61 1.93
CA THR A 332 -18.01 -15.38 2.51
C THR A 332 -16.85 -14.89 1.66
N LEU A 333 -16.05 -15.81 1.12
CA LEU A 333 -14.99 -15.50 0.16
C LEU A 333 -15.58 -14.94 -1.13
N LEU A 334 -16.52 -15.66 -1.73
CA LEU A 334 -17.13 -15.28 -3.02
C LEU A 334 -17.90 -13.95 -2.94
N ARG A 335 -18.46 -13.60 -1.77
CA ARG A 335 -19.09 -12.29 -1.55
C ARG A 335 -18.11 -11.11 -1.67
N ARG A 336 -16.81 -11.31 -1.42
CA ARG A 336 -15.79 -10.27 -1.64
C ARG A 336 -15.74 -9.92 -3.13
N TYR A 337 -15.68 -10.95 -3.98
CA TYR A 337 -15.75 -10.82 -5.43
C TYR A 337 -17.06 -10.16 -5.89
N GLU A 338 -18.21 -10.66 -5.46
CA GLU A 338 -19.50 -10.08 -5.87
C GLU A 338 -19.63 -8.60 -5.48
N ARG A 339 -19.14 -8.20 -4.29
CA ARG A 339 -19.18 -6.81 -3.84
C ARG A 339 -18.30 -5.91 -4.70
N ALA A 340 -17.04 -6.28 -4.93
CA ALA A 340 -16.11 -5.52 -5.74
C ALA A 340 -16.65 -5.29 -7.17
N ARG A 341 -17.24 -6.33 -7.78
CA ARG A 341 -17.78 -6.21 -9.14
C ARG A 341 -19.11 -5.47 -9.22
N ARG A 342 -19.96 -5.54 -8.19
CA ARG A 342 -21.30 -4.92 -8.22
C ARG A 342 -21.25 -3.40 -8.30
N GLU A 343 -20.29 -2.76 -7.65
CA GLU A 343 -20.11 -1.30 -7.72
C GLU A 343 -19.58 -0.87 -9.09
N ASP A 344 -18.60 -1.59 -9.63
CA ASP A 344 -18.04 -1.36 -10.97
C ASP A 344 -19.08 -1.51 -12.09
N ILE A 345 -19.84 -2.60 -12.09
CA ILE A 345 -20.87 -2.88 -13.11
C ILE A 345 -21.99 -1.83 -13.04
N GLN A 346 -22.34 -1.35 -11.85
CA GLN A 346 -23.37 -0.30 -11.69
C GLN A 346 -22.90 1.05 -12.22
N LYS A 347 -21.67 1.48 -11.88
CA LYS A 347 -21.09 2.74 -12.37
C LYS A 347 -21.01 2.76 -13.90
N LEU A 348 -20.55 1.66 -14.50
CA LEU A 348 -20.37 1.55 -15.95
C LEU A 348 -21.70 1.45 -16.71
N SER A 349 -22.70 0.75 -16.15
CA SER A 349 -24.06 0.67 -16.70
C SER A 349 -24.78 2.02 -16.66
N LEU A 350 -24.58 2.84 -15.61
CA LEU A 350 -25.15 4.18 -15.50
C LEU A 350 -24.56 5.16 -16.52
N VAL A 351 -23.24 5.11 -16.74
CA VAL A 351 -22.54 5.98 -17.70
C VAL A 351 -22.92 5.62 -19.14
N THR A 352 -22.96 4.32 -19.48
CA THR A 352 -23.29 3.86 -20.83
C THR A 352 -24.76 4.06 -21.19
N ASP A 353 -25.70 3.78 -20.27
CA ASP A 353 -27.13 4.11 -20.48
C ASP A 353 -27.39 5.62 -20.49
N GLY A 354 -26.63 6.40 -19.71
CA GLY A 354 -26.72 7.87 -19.67
C GLY A 354 -26.28 8.50 -20.99
N LEU A 355 -25.15 8.07 -21.56
CA LEU A 355 -24.68 8.48 -22.88
C LEU A 355 -25.68 8.08 -23.96
N HIS A 356 -26.16 6.83 -23.97
CA HIS A 356 -27.16 6.39 -24.94
C HIS A 356 -28.44 7.24 -24.87
N ARG A 357 -28.99 7.51 -23.68
CA ARG A 357 -30.20 8.35 -23.52
C ARG A 357 -29.98 9.79 -23.95
N LEU A 358 -28.80 10.36 -23.70
CA LEU A 358 -28.46 11.72 -24.10
C LEU A 358 -28.39 11.86 -25.63
N PHE A 359 -27.96 10.81 -26.33
CA PHE A 359 -27.84 10.80 -27.79
C PHE A 359 -29.07 10.25 -28.53
N SER A 360 -29.94 9.48 -27.86
CA SER A 360 -31.12 8.84 -28.47
C SER A 360 -32.40 9.68 -28.42
N TRP A 361 -32.37 10.94 -27.98
CA TRP A 361 -33.59 11.77 -27.82
C TRP A 361 -33.97 12.49 -29.13
N PRO A 362 -35.14 12.18 -29.77
CA PRO A 362 -35.52 12.81 -31.03
C PRO A 362 -36.20 14.17 -30.79
N GLY A 363 -35.73 15.22 -31.48
CA GLY A 363 -36.42 16.52 -31.52
C GLY A 363 -35.52 17.75 -31.75
N GLY A 364 -36.03 18.75 -32.47
CA GLY A 364 -35.30 19.98 -32.84
C GLY A 364 -34.87 20.86 -31.66
N PHE A 365 -35.62 20.85 -30.56
CA PHE A 365 -35.30 21.60 -29.33
C PHE A 365 -34.16 20.93 -28.52
N ALA A 366 -34.07 19.60 -28.55
CA ALA A 366 -32.97 18.84 -27.95
C ALA A 366 -31.64 19.04 -28.70
N ARG A 367 -31.70 19.29 -30.02
CA ARG A 367 -30.54 19.62 -30.86
C ARG A 367 -29.82 20.90 -30.41
N GLY A 368 -30.58 21.92 -30.02
CA GLY A 368 -30.04 23.21 -29.56
C GLY A 368 -29.32 23.12 -28.20
N ILE A 369 -29.91 22.42 -27.23
CA ILE A 369 -29.32 22.23 -25.90
C ILE A 369 -28.12 21.27 -25.96
N ARG A 370 -28.20 20.20 -26.78
CA ARG A 370 -27.10 19.25 -27.03
C ARG A 370 -25.90 19.96 -27.67
N ASN A 371 -26.14 20.82 -28.67
CA ASN A 371 -25.08 21.54 -29.36
C ASN A 371 -24.50 22.68 -28.50
N ALA A 372 -25.32 23.43 -27.76
CA ALA A 372 -24.83 24.44 -26.82
C ALA A 372 -24.00 23.81 -25.68
N GLY A 373 -24.45 22.67 -25.15
CA GLY A 373 -23.68 21.88 -24.17
C GLY A 373 -22.35 21.39 -24.75
N LEU A 374 -22.32 20.86 -25.98
CA LEU A 374 -21.10 20.37 -26.63
C LEU A 374 -20.12 21.51 -27.00
N THR A 375 -20.59 22.69 -27.40
CA THR A 375 -19.74 23.85 -27.68
C THR A 375 -19.16 24.45 -26.39
N LEU A 376 -19.94 24.51 -25.30
CA LEU A 376 -19.47 24.92 -23.98
C LEU A 376 -18.45 23.91 -23.40
N LEU A 377 -18.68 22.61 -23.62
CA LEU A 377 -17.76 21.51 -23.28
C LEU A 377 -16.46 21.53 -24.09
N ASN A 378 -16.48 22.03 -25.33
CA ASN A 378 -15.27 22.13 -26.18
C ASN A 378 -14.39 23.35 -25.84
N GLN A 379 -14.98 24.42 -25.30
CA GLN A 379 -14.25 25.65 -24.94
C GLN A 379 -13.72 25.65 -23.50
N GLN A 380 -14.20 24.75 -22.65
CA GLN A 380 -13.75 24.59 -21.27
C GLN A 380 -12.95 23.29 -21.13
N SER A 381 -11.62 23.37 -21.27
CA SER A 381 -10.65 22.28 -21.04
C SER A 381 -10.78 21.62 -19.65
N PHE A 382 -11.55 22.23 -18.76
CA PHE A 382 -11.87 21.77 -17.41
C PHE A 382 -12.87 20.59 -17.39
N ILE A 383 -13.87 20.56 -18.27
CA ILE A 383 -14.88 19.48 -18.24
C ILE A 383 -14.40 18.25 -19.02
N LYS A 384 -13.57 18.43 -20.05
CA LYS A 384 -12.80 17.32 -20.66
C LYS A 384 -11.82 16.71 -19.66
N ARG A 385 -11.27 17.50 -18.73
CA ARG A 385 -10.55 16.97 -17.57
C ARG A 385 -11.50 16.26 -16.62
N GLN A 386 -12.66 16.78 -16.24
CA GLN A 386 -13.58 16.03 -15.36
C GLN A 386 -14.14 14.72 -15.97
N LEU A 387 -14.15 14.57 -17.30
CA LEU A 387 -14.59 13.34 -17.98
C LEU A 387 -13.45 12.34 -18.28
N VAL A 388 -12.18 12.75 -18.13
CA VAL A 388 -10.99 11.92 -18.42
C VAL A 388 -10.07 11.78 -17.20
N ALA A 389 -9.90 12.86 -16.44
CA ALA A 389 -9.49 12.84 -15.05
C ALA A 389 -10.72 12.61 -14.18
N SER A 390 -10.84 11.36 -13.71
CA SER A 390 -11.28 11.04 -12.37
C SER A 390 -10.64 12.01 -11.36
N ALA A 391 -11.25 13.19 -11.21
CA ALA A 391 -10.86 14.13 -10.20
C ALA A 391 -11.23 13.51 -8.85
N LEU A 392 -10.21 13.14 -8.08
CA LEU A 392 -10.32 12.58 -6.75
C LEU A 392 -11.12 11.27 -6.71
N ASP A 393 -10.66 10.26 -7.45
CA ASP A 393 -10.99 8.87 -7.16
C ASP A 393 -9.92 8.32 -6.22
N PRO A 394 -10.18 8.19 -4.90
CA PRO A 394 -9.23 7.57 -3.98
C PRO A 394 -8.80 6.16 -4.42
N ALA A 395 -9.62 5.44 -5.20
CA ALA A 395 -9.26 4.12 -5.73
C ALA A 395 -8.16 4.16 -6.80
N ALA A 396 -7.81 5.35 -7.34
CA ALA A 396 -6.68 5.52 -8.25
C ALA A 396 -5.34 5.70 -7.52
N HIS A 397 -5.38 5.88 -6.20
CA HIS A 397 -4.18 6.10 -5.36
C HIS A 397 -3.36 7.33 -5.81
N LEU A 398 -4.03 8.38 -6.29
CA LEU A 398 -3.39 9.59 -6.82
C LEU A 398 -3.89 10.84 -6.09
N PHE A 399 -2.96 11.63 -5.56
CA PHE A 399 -3.22 13.02 -5.19
C PHE A 399 -2.92 13.93 -6.38
N GLU A 400 -3.88 14.76 -6.79
CA GLU A 400 -3.61 15.91 -7.66
C GLU A 400 -3.23 17.12 -6.79
N VAL A 401 -2.06 17.70 -7.06
CA VAL A 401 -1.53 18.84 -6.31
C VAL A 401 -1.38 20.04 -7.24
N THR A 402 -1.86 21.19 -6.80
CA THR A 402 -1.64 22.48 -7.47
C THR A 402 -0.87 23.41 -6.54
N LEU A 403 0.30 23.85 -6.99
CA LEU A 403 1.17 24.79 -6.27
C LEU A 403 1.19 26.13 -7.03
N THR A 404 0.85 27.22 -6.34
CA THR A 404 0.91 28.57 -6.91
C THR A 404 2.05 29.36 -6.27
N VAL A 405 2.97 29.87 -7.09
CA VAL A 405 4.03 30.80 -6.69
C VAL A 405 3.67 32.19 -7.21
N LEU A 406 3.38 33.12 -6.30
CA LEU A 406 2.90 34.46 -6.67
C LEU A 406 4.00 35.31 -7.33
N ASP A 407 5.22 35.24 -6.78
CA ASP A 407 6.39 35.97 -7.28
C ASP A 407 7.54 34.97 -7.54
N PRO A 408 7.55 34.28 -8.70
CA PRO A 408 8.60 33.33 -9.02
C PRO A 408 9.93 34.04 -9.29
N ASP A 409 11.05 33.36 -9.03
CA ASP A 409 12.39 33.90 -9.32
C ASP A 409 12.49 34.41 -10.78
N PRO A 410 12.89 35.69 -11.01
CA PRO A 410 13.01 36.28 -12.34
C PRO A 410 13.95 35.53 -13.29
N VAL A 411 14.93 34.78 -12.78
CA VAL A 411 15.83 33.95 -13.60
C VAL A 411 15.33 32.52 -13.80
N GLY A 412 14.16 32.17 -13.24
CA GLY A 412 13.50 30.88 -13.37
C GLY A 412 13.42 30.14 -12.04
N GLN A 413 12.20 29.96 -11.52
CA GLN A 413 11.93 29.35 -10.22
C GLN A 413 12.35 27.88 -10.17
N ARG A 414 13.07 27.50 -9.10
CA ARG A 414 13.41 26.10 -8.81
C ARG A 414 12.49 25.49 -7.76
N PHE A 415 12.27 24.19 -7.90
CA PHE A 415 11.43 23.37 -7.03
C PHE A 415 12.18 22.11 -6.61
N MET A 416 11.90 21.61 -5.41
CA MET A 416 12.52 20.39 -4.87
C MET A 416 11.47 19.60 -4.09
N LEU A 417 11.41 18.28 -4.30
CA LEU A 417 10.75 17.39 -3.34
C LEU A 417 11.81 16.78 -2.42
N PRO A 418 11.60 16.73 -1.09
CA PRO A 418 12.50 16.06 -0.16
C PRO A 418 12.85 14.62 -0.61
N VAL A 419 14.10 14.20 -0.38
CA VAL A 419 14.50 12.80 -0.66
C VAL A 419 14.32 11.91 0.56
N TRP A 420 14.11 12.49 1.75
CA TRP A 420 13.90 11.83 3.02
C TRP A 420 12.96 12.68 3.91
N ILE A 421 12.57 12.15 5.07
CA ILE A 421 11.66 12.80 6.02
C ILE A 421 12.31 12.86 7.41
N PRO A 422 12.29 14.02 8.11
CA PRO A 422 12.73 14.11 9.50
C PRO A 422 12.12 13.02 10.39
N GLY A 423 12.92 12.42 11.26
CA GLY A 423 12.54 11.25 12.08
C GLY A 423 12.76 9.89 11.40
N SER A 424 12.94 9.86 10.07
CA SER A 424 13.32 8.63 9.35
C SER A 424 14.59 8.82 8.53
N TYR A 425 15.73 8.45 9.11
CA TYR A 425 17.08 8.62 8.56
C TYR A 425 17.39 7.63 7.42
N LYS A 426 16.63 7.72 6.33
CA LYS A 426 16.79 6.93 5.10
C LYS A 426 16.40 7.75 3.89
N VAL A 427 17.24 7.76 2.87
CA VAL A 427 16.84 8.29 1.55
C VAL A 427 15.76 7.39 0.95
N ARG A 428 14.60 7.98 0.68
CA ARG A 428 13.38 7.33 0.18
C ARG A 428 13.04 7.71 -1.24
N GLU A 429 13.58 8.79 -1.79
CA GLU A 429 13.33 9.26 -3.15
C GLU A 429 11.84 9.48 -3.47
N PHE A 430 11.14 10.27 -2.65
CA PHE A 430 9.70 10.51 -2.82
C PHE A 430 9.33 11.01 -4.23
N ALA A 431 10.25 11.72 -4.90
CA ALA A 431 10.06 12.24 -6.26
C ALA A 431 9.76 11.15 -7.31
N ARG A 432 10.08 9.88 -7.05
CA ARG A 432 9.70 8.75 -7.92
C ARG A 432 8.18 8.59 -8.05
N HIS A 433 7.43 9.11 -7.08
CA HIS A 433 5.97 9.04 -7.03
C HIS A 433 5.29 10.19 -7.76
N ILE A 434 6.02 11.22 -8.22
CA ILE A 434 5.46 12.23 -9.11
C ILE A 434 5.24 11.61 -10.49
N VAL A 435 3.97 11.43 -10.87
CA VAL A 435 3.55 10.78 -12.12
C VAL A 435 3.59 11.78 -13.28
N THR A 436 3.00 12.96 -13.07
CA THR A 436 2.98 14.05 -14.04
C THR A 436 3.34 15.36 -13.35
N ILE A 437 3.97 16.29 -14.08
CA ILE A 437 4.24 17.65 -13.60
C ILE A 437 4.22 18.64 -14.75
N LYS A 438 3.52 19.76 -14.57
CA LYS A 438 3.39 20.83 -15.56
C LYS A 438 3.40 22.19 -14.89
N ALA A 439 3.85 23.20 -15.63
CA ALA A 439 3.80 24.59 -15.18
C ALA A 439 3.09 25.50 -16.19
N HIS A 440 2.39 26.52 -15.68
CA HIS A 440 1.64 27.50 -16.45
C HIS A 440 1.78 28.90 -15.85
N SER A 441 1.88 29.91 -16.72
CA SER A 441 1.81 31.32 -16.31
C SER A 441 0.36 31.70 -16.03
N VAL A 442 0.08 32.30 -14.87
CA VAL A 442 -1.27 32.78 -14.52
C VAL A 442 -1.69 33.91 -15.46
N ALA A 443 -0.79 34.86 -15.72
CA ALA A 443 -1.09 36.05 -16.51
C ALA A 443 -1.42 35.74 -17.98
N THR A 444 -0.81 34.70 -18.55
CA THR A 444 -0.97 34.38 -19.98
C THR A 444 -1.70 33.07 -20.27
N GLY A 445 -1.90 32.23 -19.26
CA GLY A 445 -2.40 30.85 -19.40
C GLY A 445 -1.46 29.91 -20.15
N ARG A 446 -0.31 30.41 -20.65
CA ARG A 446 0.62 29.64 -21.48
C ARG A 446 1.44 28.68 -20.63
N ARG A 447 1.75 27.52 -21.21
CA ARG A 447 2.67 26.53 -20.61
C ARG A 447 4.04 27.17 -20.42
N VAL A 448 4.60 26.99 -19.23
CA VAL A 448 5.99 27.34 -18.90
C VAL A 448 6.81 26.05 -18.96
N PRO A 449 7.89 25.98 -19.76
CA PRO A 449 8.77 24.82 -19.78
C PRO A 449 9.34 24.52 -18.39
N LEU A 450 9.35 23.23 -18.02
CA LEU A 450 10.02 22.71 -16.84
C LEU A 450 11.18 21.82 -17.29
N GLN A 451 12.36 22.05 -16.73
CA GLN A 451 13.52 21.20 -16.87
C GLN A 451 13.71 20.41 -15.58
N LYS A 452 13.72 19.08 -15.64
CA LYS A 452 14.13 18.25 -14.51
C LYS A 452 15.66 18.31 -14.43
N MET A 453 16.18 18.70 -13.27
CA MET A 453 17.60 18.99 -13.07
C MET A 453 18.35 17.78 -12.50
N ASP A 454 17.70 17.04 -11.60
CA ASP A 454 18.19 15.80 -11.01
C ASP A 454 17.00 14.89 -10.62
N LYS A 455 17.24 13.89 -9.76
CA LYS A 455 16.20 12.92 -9.33
C LYS A 455 14.97 13.58 -8.67
N HIS A 456 15.13 14.73 -8.01
CA HIS A 456 14.14 15.35 -7.14
C HIS A 456 14.01 16.89 -7.26
N THR A 457 14.69 17.53 -8.22
CA THR A 457 14.56 18.97 -8.49
C THR A 457 14.14 19.32 -9.92
N TRP A 458 13.42 20.44 -10.04
CA TRP A 458 12.94 20.99 -11.31
C TRP A 458 13.20 22.49 -11.38
N GLN A 459 13.41 23.02 -12.59
CA GLN A 459 13.51 24.45 -12.86
C GLN A 459 12.49 24.87 -13.91
N ALA A 460 11.70 25.88 -13.59
CA ALA A 460 10.82 26.56 -14.55
C ALA A 460 11.60 27.60 -15.34
N ALA A 461 11.27 27.74 -16.63
CA ALA A 461 11.75 28.86 -17.42
C ALA A 461 11.28 30.20 -16.82
N PRO A 462 12.05 31.30 -16.99
CA PRO A 462 11.65 32.63 -16.54
C PRO A 462 10.25 33.01 -16.99
N VAL A 463 9.44 33.53 -16.06
CA VAL A 463 8.06 33.95 -16.32
C VAL A 463 7.79 35.25 -15.57
N LYS A 464 6.99 36.14 -16.17
CA LYS A 464 6.49 37.34 -15.50
C LYS A 464 5.16 37.04 -14.80
N GLY A 465 5.05 37.45 -13.54
CA GLY A 465 3.88 37.23 -12.71
C GLY A 465 3.76 35.79 -12.22
N ALA A 466 2.64 35.47 -11.58
CA ALA A 466 2.45 34.20 -10.88
C ALA A 466 2.59 32.96 -11.78
N LEU A 467 3.14 31.90 -11.19
CA LEU A 467 3.41 30.61 -11.79
C LEU A 467 2.58 29.54 -11.06
N ILE A 468 1.87 28.70 -11.80
CA ILE A 468 1.14 27.54 -11.27
C ILE A 468 1.84 26.27 -11.73
N LEU A 469 2.11 25.36 -10.80
CA LEU A 469 2.47 23.99 -11.04
C LEU A 469 1.28 23.08 -10.76
N THR A 470 1.04 22.10 -11.61
CA THR A 470 0.07 21.02 -11.38
C THR A 470 0.79 19.69 -11.56
N TYR A 471 0.67 18.79 -10.60
CA TYR A 471 1.31 17.49 -10.60
C TYR A 471 0.50 16.43 -9.87
N GLU A 472 0.75 15.17 -10.20
CA GLU A 472 0.10 14.02 -9.59
C GLU A 472 1.10 13.22 -8.77
N VAL A 473 0.70 12.77 -7.58
CA VAL A 473 1.52 11.97 -6.66
C VAL A 473 0.85 10.62 -6.42
N TYR A 474 1.54 9.54 -6.78
CA TYR A 474 1.11 8.17 -6.51
C TYR A 474 1.32 7.79 -5.04
N ALA A 475 0.25 7.43 -4.35
CA ALA A 475 0.19 7.22 -2.91
C ALA A 475 -0.30 5.80 -2.58
N TRP A 476 0.60 4.81 -2.69
CA TRP A 476 0.31 3.41 -2.38
C TRP A 476 1.35 2.78 -1.45
N GLU A 477 1.79 3.55 -0.45
CA GLU A 477 2.70 3.08 0.59
C GLU A 477 2.05 3.25 1.97
N MET A 478 1.45 2.18 2.49
CA MET A 478 0.88 2.14 3.84
C MET A 478 2.00 2.20 4.90
N SER A 479 2.43 3.41 5.22
CA SER A 479 3.48 3.71 6.20
C SER A 479 3.26 5.10 6.80
N VAL A 480 3.72 5.30 8.04
CA VAL A 480 3.76 6.61 8.71
C VAL A 480 4.70 7.65 8.07
N ARG A 481 5.44 7.29 7.01
CA ARG A 481 6.59 8.08 6.48
C ARG A 481 6.39 8.64 5.08
N ALA A 482 5.36 8.19 4.37
CA ALA A 482 5.14 8.46 2.95
C ALA A 482 3.70 8.95 2.71
N ALA A 483 3.08 8.49 1.62
CA ALA A 483 1.69 8.75 1.29
C ALA A 483 0.95 7.46 0.90
N HIS A 484 -0.31 7.36 1.32
CA HIS A 484 -1.25 6.30 1.03
C HIS A 484 -2.63 6.91 0.71
N LEU A 485 -3.34 6.37 -0.27
CA LEU A 485 -4.71 6.76 -0.58
C LEU A 485 -5.45 5.56 -1.17
N ASP A 486 -6.53 5.10 -0.53
CA ASP A 486 -7.54 4.20 -1.10
C ASP A 486 -8.96 4.72 -0.80
N ASP A 487 -9.97 3.92 -1.12
CA ASP A 487 -11.37 4.16 -0.84
C ASP A 487 -11.76 4.14 0.65
N THR A 488 -10.83 3.85 1.57
CA THR A 488 -11.06 3.79 3.02
C THR A 488 -10.28 4.84 3.80
N ILE A 489 -9.06 5.16 3.39
CA ILE A 489 -8.16 6.06 4.09
C ILE A 489 -7.25 6.80 3.10
N GLY A 490 -7.09 8.10 3.33
CA GLY A 490 -5.97 8.88 2.83
C GLY A 490 -5.01 9.21 3.96
N PHE A 491 -3.71 9.11 3.73
CA PHE A 491 -2.68 9.56 4.65
C PHE A 491 -1.53 10.13 3.83
N PHE A 492 -0.99 11.27 4.23
CA PHE A 492 0.26 11.75 3.64
C PHE A 492 1.08 12.60 4.60
N ASN A 493 2.40 12.49 4.45
CA ASN A 493 3.34 13.49 4.92
C ASN A 493 3.60 14.53 3.83
N GLY A 494 3.76 15.80 4.24
CA GLY A 494 4.02 16.88 3.29
C GLY A 494 5.32 16.68 2.50
N THR A 495 6.33 16.00 3.04
CA THR A 495 7.58 15.65 2.33
C THR A 495 7.37 14.77 1.09
N SER A 496 6.27 14.02 1.04
CA SER A 496 5.94 13.16 -0.11
C SER A 496 5.04 13.85 -1.14
N VAL A 497 4.42 14.98 -0.78
CA VAL A 497 3.33 15.59 -1.56
C VAL A 497 3.63 17.03 -1.99
N PHE A 498 4.26 17.84 -1.13
CA PHE A 498 4.43 19.27 -1.39
C PHE A 498 5.84 19.55 -1.91
N LEU A 499 5.95 20.14 -3.10
CA LEU A 499 7.22 20.68 -3.60
C LEU A 499 7.64 21.94 -2.83
N ALA A 500 8.88 21.97 -2.37
CA ALA A 500 9.53 23.17 -1.84
C ALA A 500 9.79 24.18 -2.97
N VAL A 501 9.48 25.45 -2.73
CA VAL A 501 9.86 26.57 -3.61
C VAL A 501 11.23 27.08 -3.17
N LEU A 502 12.29 26.69 -3.88
CA LEU A 502 13.66 27.02 -3.48
C LEU A 502 13.90 28.54 -3.53
N GLY A 503 14.50 29.09 -2.47
CA GLY A 503 14.67 30.53 -2.26
C GLY A 503 13.51 31.20 -1.53
N GLN A 504 12.38 30.51 -1.33
CA GLN A 504 11.17 31.05 -0.69
C GLN A 504 10.64 30.16 0.44
N GLN A 505 11.44 29.23 0.97
CA GLN A 505 10.99 28.24 1.97
C GLN A 505 10.55 28.87 3.30
N ALA A 506 11.04 30.08 3.62
CA ALA A 506 10.66 30.82 4.83
C ALA A 506 9.31 31.54 4.69
N ALA A 507 8.71 31.57 3.50
CA ALA A 507 7.43 32.24 3.27
C ALA A 507 6.26 31.42 3.85
N PRO A 508 5.18 32.08 4.33
CA PRO A 508 3.98 31.41 4.77
C PRO A 508 3.39 30.51 3.69
N CYS A 509 2.98 29.31 4.09
CA CYS A 509 2.38 28.32 3.23
C CYS A 509 0.87 28.24 3.49
N CYS A 510 0.10 28.18 2.42
CA CYS A 510 -1.34 27.98 2.45
C CYS A 510 -1.68 26.72 1.68
N VAL A 511 -2.45 25.81 2.28
CA VAL A 511 -2.85 24.54 1.66
C VAL A 511 -4.36 24.36 1.74
N GLU A 512 -5.00 24.20 0.58
CA GLU A 512 -6.40 23.86 0.48
C GLU A 512 -6.53 22.34 0.29
N ILE A 513 -7.14 21.65 1.26
CA ILE A 513 -7.40 20.22 1.21
C ILE A 513 -8.85 20.02 0.75
N LYS A 514 -9.03 19.38 -0.41
CA LYS A 514 -10.34 19.18 -1.04
C LYS A 514 -10.92 17.82 -0.72
N ALA A 515 -12.23 17.78 -0.50
CA ALA A 515 -12.98 16.54 -0.31
C ALA A 515 -12.96 15.72 -1.61
N PRO A 516 -12.74 14.39 -1.55
CA PRO A 516 -12.82 13.55 -2.73
C PRO A 516 -14.24 13.49 -3.31
N LEU A 517 -14.36 13.21 -4.61
CA LEU A 517 -15.65 13.17 -5.29
C LEU A 517 -16.30 11.80 -5.10
N GLY A 518 -17.56 11.79 -4.64
CA GLY A 518 -18.36 10.58 -4.58
C GLY A 518 -19.15 10.47 -3.28
N ALA A 519 -20.35 9.89 -3.37
CA ALA A 519 -21.22 9.72 -2.21
C ALA A 519 -20.62 8.84 -1.12
N ALA A 520 -19.70 7.93 -1.47
CA ALA A 520 -19.00 7.05 -0.53
C ALA A 520 -18.05 7.81 0.41
N TYR A 521 -17.67 9.04 0.07
CA TYR A 521 -16.71 9.84 0.84
C TYR A 521 -17.36 11.05 1.52
N HIS A 522 -18.69 11.12 1.52
CA HIS A 522 -19.43 12.22 2.13
C HIS A 522 -19.06 12.44 3.60
N ASP A 523 -18.85 11.35 4.33
CA ASP A 523 -18.56 11.37 5.77
C ASP A 523 -17.05 11.42 6.07
N TRP A 524 -16.21 11.56 5.05
CA TRP A 524 -14.78 11.73 5.25
C TRP A 524 -14.49 13.04 5.97
N ARG A 525 -13.48 12.98 6.83
CA ARG A 525 -13.00 14.12 7.62
C ARG A 525 -11.49 14.26 7.45
N VAL A 526 -10.97 15.40 7.89
CA VAL A 526 -9.53 15.70 7.90
C VAL A 526 -9.00 15.64 9.33
N ALA A 527 -7.93 14.91 9.56
CA ALA A 527 -7.18 14.91 10.81
C ALA A 527 -5.77 15.44 10.53
N THR A 528 -5.45 16.61 11.10
CA THR A 528 -4.14 17.25 11.03
C THR A 528 -4.04 18.28 12.15
N THR A 529 -2.82 18.70 12.47
CA THR A 529 -2.57 19.80 13.40
C THR A 529 -2.17 21.12 12.73
N LEU A 530 -2.13 21.16 11.39
CA LEU A 530 -2.05 22.41 10.63
C LEU A 530 -3.13 23.41 11.08
N THR A 531 -2.80 24.69 11.12
CA THR A 531 -3.73 25.71 11.60
C THR A 531 -4.85 25.93 10.58
N GLU A 532 -6.09 25.73 10.98
CA GLU A 532 -7.28 25.99 10.17
C GLU A 532 -7.37 27.49 9.79
N ALA A 533 -7.73 27.79 8.54
CA ALA A 533 -8.17 29.13 8.18
C ALA A 533 -9.55 29.46 8.76
N GLU A 534 -9.93 30.74 8.83
CA GLU A 534 -11.17 31.20 9.48
C GLU A 534 -12.44 30.54 8.93
N ALA A 535 -12.47 30.23 7.63
CA ALA A 535 -13.60 29.56 6.97
C ALA A 535 -13.58 28.03 7.07
N THR A 536 -12.53 27.43 7.65
CA THR A 536 -12.36 25.98 7.73
C THR A 536 -12.75 25.49 9.12
N HIS A 537 -13.75 24.61 9.18
CA HIS A 537 -14.15 23.99 10.44
C HIS A 537 -13.13 22.92 10.88
N ARG A 538 -13.01 22.69 12.19
CA ARG A 538 -12.16 21.61 12.73
C ARG A 538 -12.60 20.27 12.15
N HIS A 539 -11.63 19.51 11.65
CA HIS A 539 -11.80 18.28 10.89
C HIS A 539 -12.55 18.36 9.54
N GLY A 540 -12.84 19.57 9.06
CA GLY A 540 -13.45 19.79 7.76
C GLY A 540 -12.43 19.89 6.64
N PHE A 541 -12.85 19.62 5.41
CA PHE A 541 -12.07 20.01 4.23
C PHE A 541 -12.06 21.53 4.08
N GLY A 542 -10.96 22.10 3.59
CA GLY A 542 -10.79 23.54 3.47
C GLY A 542 -9.34 23.99 3.48
N GLU A 543 -9.15 25.28 3.77
CA GLU A 543 -7.84 25.92 3.80
C GLU A 543 -7.17 25.81 5.18
N TYR A 544 -5.87 25.54 5.17
CA TYR A 544 -4.98 25.46 6.32
C TYR A 544 -3.69 26.26 6.08
N ARG A 545 -3.01 26.63 7.17
CA ARG A 545 -1.84 27.50 7.16
C ARG A 545 -0.67 26.89 7.92
N ALA A 546 0.53 27.17 7.41
CA ALA A 546 1.81 26.96 8.07
C ALA A 546 2.68 28.22 7.89
N ALA A 547 3.53 28.55 8.87
CA ALA A 547 4.38 29.72 8.87
C ALA A 547 5.50 29.65 7.82
N ASN A 548 5.94 28.43 7.48
CA ASN A 548 6.97 28.18 6.48
C ASN A 548 6.89 26.72 5.98
N TYR A 549 7.77 26.37 5.03
CA TYR A 549 7.80 25.03 4.44
C TYR A 549 8.20 23.93 5.44
N ASP A 550 9.11 24.23 6.39
CA ASP A 550 9.50 23.28 7.45
C ASP A 550 8.31 22.93 8.36
N GLU A 551 7.47 23.91 8.69
CA GLU A 551 6.22 23.65 9.39
C GLU A 551 5.22 22.87 8.54
N LEU A 552 5.04 23.25 7.26
CA LEU A 552 4.10 22.59 6.36
C LEU A 552 4.33 21.08 6.27
N ILE A 553 5.59 20.65 6.14
CA ILE A 553 5.93 19.23 5.97
C ILE A 553 5.97 18.44 7.27
N ASP A 554 5.90 19.11 8.41
CA ASP A 554 5.93 18.52 9.75
C ASP A 554 4.53 18.39 10.39
N HIS A 555 3.48 18.52 9.58
CA HIS A 555 2.11 18.23 9.97
C HIS A 555 1.51 17.21 8.99
N PRO A 556 1.48 15.92 9.35
CA PRO A 556 0.85 14.91 8.51
C PRO A 556 -0.67 15.16 8.42
N VAL A 557 -1.27 14.58 7.39
CA VAL A 557 -2.71 14.67 7.13
C VAL A 557 -3.27 13.27 6.97
N MET A 558 -4.37 12.99 7.67
CA MET A 558 -5.18 11.80 7.52
C MET A 558 -6.57 12.19 7.07
N LEU A 559 -7.08 11.48 6.07
CA LEU A 559 -8.37 11.66 5.43
C LEU A 559 -9.16 10.36 5.57
N GLY A 560 -10.46 10.45 5.82
CA GLY A 560 -11.31 9.26 5.84
C GLY A 560 -12.34 9.29 6.95
N GLU A 561 -12.95 8.12 7.15
CA GLU A 561 -13.72 7.83 8.36
C GLU A 561 -12.80 7.25 9.42
N PHE A 562 -12.77 7.90 10.59
CA PHE A 562 -11.97 7.48 11.73
C PHE A 562 -12.72 7.67 13.03
N ALA A 563 -12.39 6.85 14.02
CA ALA A 563 -12.77 7.11 15.40
C ALA A 563 -11.99 8.32 15.92
N LEU A 564 -12.66 9.20 16.65
CA LEU A 564 -12.09 10.42 17.21
C LEU A 564 -12.51 10.54 18.68
N ALA A 565 -11.55 10.82 19.54
CA ALA A 565 -11.79 11.20 20.93
C ALA A 565 -10.79 12.28 21.35
N ASP A 566 -11.17 13.11 22.32
CA ASP A 566 -10.34 14.17 22.87
C ASP A 566 -10.17 14.04 24.37
N PHE A 567 -9.12 14.64 24.90
CA PHE A 567 -8.87 14.83 26.32
C PHE A 567 -7.99 16.07 26.54
N ASN A 568 -7.89 16.53 27.78
CA ASN A 568 -6.95 17.60 28.14
C ASN A 568 -5.86 17.01 29.04
N ALA A 569 -4.60 17.27 28.70
CA ALA A 569 -3.48 17.07 29.62
C ALA A 569 -3.03 18.45 30.09
N TYR A 570 -3.28 18.74 31.37
CA TYR A 570 -3.21 20.10 31.91
C TYR A 570 -4.02 21.12 31.06
N GLN A 571 -3.37 22.13 30.49
CA GLN A 571 -4.01 23.21 29.73
C GLN A 571 -4.01 22.98 28.22
N VAL A 572 -3.61 21.79 27.76
CA VAL A 572 -3.40 21.51 26.33
C VAL A 572 -4.37 20.43 25.84
N ALA A 573 -5.08 20.76 24.77
CA ALA A 573 -6.02 19.84 24.13
C ALA A 573 -5.27 18.75 23.36
N HIS A 574 -5.70 17.52 23.55
CA HIS A 574 -5.18 16.34 22.88
C HIS A 574 -6.30 15.62 22.13
N GLU A 575 -5.96 15.05 20.98
CA GLU A 575 -6.88 14.25 20.17
C GLU A 575 -6.27 12.90 19.84
N VAL A 576 -7.12 11.89 19.78
CA VAL A 576 -6.79 10.53 19.35
C VAL A 576 -7.64 10.20 18.15
N VAL A 577 -6.98 9.93 17.03
CA VAL A 577 -7.59 9.55 15.77
C VAL A 577 -7.20 8.10 15.48
N ILE A 578 -8.20 7.22 15.36
CA ILE A 578 -7.98 5.81 15.00
C ILE A 578 -8.68 5.53 13.67
N ALA A 579 -7.90 5.42 12.60
CA ALA A 579 -8.35 5.02 11.28
C ALA A 579 -8.21 3.51 11.08
N GLY A 580 -9.13 2.94 10.30
CA GLY A 580 -9.29 1.50 10.15
C GLY A 580 -10.35 0.92 11.08
N LYS A 581 -10.88 -0.24 10.71
CA LYS A 581 -12.01 -0.86 11.44
C LYS A 581 -11.54 -1.52 12.73
N VAL A 582 -11.91 -0.98 13.89
CA VAL A 582 -11.61 -1.57 15.22
C VAL A 582 -12.91 -1.87 15.99
N PRO A 583 -13.43 -3.11 15.93
CA PRO A 583 -14.67 -3.46 16.61
C PRO A 583 -14.56 -3.30 18.14
N ALA A 584 -15.57 -2.69 18.76
CA ALA A 584 -15.67 -2.51 20.21
C ALA A 584 -14.45 -1.81 20.85
N LEU A 585 -13.80 -0.88 20.14
CA LEU A 585 -12.71 -0.05 20.65
C LEU A 585 -13.14 0.72 21.91
N ASP A 586 -12.34 0.60 22.97
CA ASP A 586 -12.53 1.35 24.22
C ASP A 586 -11.75 2.67 24.19
N LEU A 587 -12.33 3.66 23.49
CA LEU A 587 -11.73 4.99 23.36
C LEU A 587 -11.61 5.71 24.72
N ALA A 588 -12.53 5.48 25.65
CA ALA A 588 -12.53 6.17 26.94
C ALA A 588 -11.36 5.71 27.81
N ARG A 589 -11.09 4.41 27.85
CA ARG A 589 -9.89 3.88 28.51
C ARG A 589 -8.63 4.39 27.81
N LEU A 590 -8.61 4.37 26.48
CA LEU A 590 -7.45 4.82 25.72
C LEU A 590 -7.09 6.28 26.02
N THR A 591 -8.06 7.20 25.99
CA THR A 591 -7.81 8.61 26.31
C THR A 591 -7.41 8.82 27.77
N GLN A 592 -7.99 8.06 28.71
CA GLN A 592 -7.60 8.12 30.12
C GLN A 592 -6.13 7.71 30.33
N ASP A 593 -5.70 6.61 29.71
CA ASP A 593 -4.32 6.13 29.84
C ASP A 593 -3.34 7.09 29.15
N LEU A 594 -3.66 7.58 27.95
CA LEU A 594 -2.85 8.59 27.26
C LEU A 594 -2.77 9.91 28.02
N GLN A 595 -3.86 10.36 28.64
CA GLN A 595 -3.85 11.57 29.47
C GLN A 595 -2.81 11.46 30.59
N ARG A 596 -2.76 10.33 31.29
CA ARG A 596 -1.78 10.10 32.36
C ARG A 596 -0.34 10.18 31.83
N ILE A 597 -0.05 9.56 30.68
CA ILE A 597 1.27 9.62 30.04
C ILE A 597 1.63 11.07 29.68
N CYS A 598 0.72 11.78 29.01
CA CYS A 598 0.95 13.14 28.56
C CYS A 598 1.18 14.10 29.74
N GLU A 599 0.38 14.01 30.81
CA GLU A 599 0.55 14.82 32.02
C GLU A 599 1.87 14.52 32.74
N THR A 600 2.27 13.24 32.81
CA THR A 600 3.57 12.85 33.39
C THR A 600 4.72 13.47 32.60
N GLN A 601 4.70 13.39 31.26
CA GLN A 601 5.77 13.94 30.42
C GLN A 601 5.81 15.48 30.39
N ILE A 602 4.65 16.15 30.39
CA ILE A 602 4.61 17.62 30.50
C ILE A 602 5.22 18.06 31.85
N ALA A 603 4.82 17.41 32.95
CA ALA A 603 5.37 17.72 34.27
C ALA A 603 6.85 17.35 34.40
N PHE A 604 7.34 16.38 33.64
CA PHE A 604 8.75 16.04 33.61
C PHE A 604 9.61 17.18 33.06
N PHE A 605 9.25 17.76 31.91
CA PHE A 605 10.00 18.85 31.29
C PHE A 605 9.72 20.23 31.90
N GLU A 606 8.48 20.46 32.35
CA GLU A 606 8.00 21.74 32.87
C GLU A 606 7.31 21.55 34.24
N PRO A 607 8.04 21.12 35.29
CA PRO A 607 7.44 20.73 36.57
C PRO A 607 6.72 21.87 37.30
N GLN A 608 7.17 23.12 37.10
CA GLN A 608 6.55 24.29 37.74
C GLN A 608 5.39 24.86 36.92
N THR A 609 5.58 25.00 35.61
CA THR A 609 4.60 25.68 34.74
C THR A 609 3.52 24.75 34.21
N LYS A 610 3.86 23.46 34.03
CA LYS A 610 3.02 22.43 33.42
C LYS A 610 2.52 22.83 32.03
N CYS A 611 3.32 23.61 31.31
CA CYS A 611 3.03 24.05 29.95
C CYS A 611 3.67 23.11 28.93
N ALA A 612 2.86 22.55 28.02
CA ALA A 612 3.41 21.82 26.88
C ALA A 612 3.93 22.81 25.81
N PRO A 613 4.88 22.41 24.94
CA PRO A 613 5.49 23.31 23.96
C PRO A 613 4.66 23.46 22.66
N PHE A 614 3.39 23.07 22.70
CA PHE A 614 2.43 23.12 21.59
C PHE A 614 1.05 23.48 22.13
N LYS A 615 0.20 24.04 21.26
CA LYS A 615 -1.16 24.47 21.61
C LYS A 615 -2.18 23.33 21.63
N ARG A 616 -1.90 22.28 20.85
CA ARG A 616 -2.66 21.03 20.78
C ARG A 616 -1.74 19.90 20.33
N TYR A 617 -2.13 18.66 20.60
CA TYR A 617 -1.43 17.48 20.10
C TYR A 617 -2.39 16.43 19.55
N MET A 618 -2.01 15.71 18.49
CA MET A 618 -2.84 14.66 17.90
C MET A 618 -2.07 13.35 17.71
N PHE A 619 -2.60 12.25 18.26
CA PHE A 619 -2.14 10.89 17.97
C PHE A 619 -2.93 10.34 16.77
N MET A 620 -2.28 10.14 15.63
CA MET A 620 -2.91 9.70 14.37
C MET A 620 -2.56 8.24 14.09
N THR A 621 -3.46 7.32 14.42
CA THR A 621 -3.19 5.88 14.37
C THR A 621 -3.92 5.19 13.22
N MET A 622 -3.18 4.45 12.40
CA MET A 622 -3.69 3.50 11.43
C MET A 622 -3.68 2.09 12.05
N ALA A 623 -4.87 1.52 12.30
CA ALA A 623 -5.03 0.22 12.95
C ALA A 623 -5.16 -0.92 11.91
N LEU A 624 -4.09 -1.69 11.76
CA LEU A 624 -3.96 -2.75 10.74
C LEU A 624 -4.07 -4.15 11.35
N THR A 625 -4.10 -5.20 10.53
CA THR A 625 -3.99 -6.59 11.04
C THR A 625 -2.58 -6.86 11.54
N ASP A 626 -1.59 -6.41 10.78
CA ASP A 626 -0.17 -6.45 11.12
C ASP A 626 0.46 -5.10 10.78
N GLY A 627 1.45 -4.69 11.57
CA GLY A 627 2.15 -3.41 11.42
C GLY A 627 2.53 -2.83 12.78
N PHE A 628 3.67 -2.15 12.82
CA PHE A 628 4.15 -1.39 13.97
C PHE A 628 5.06 -0.27 13.48
N GLY A 629 4.91 0.93 14.03
CA GLY A 629 5.83 2.04 13.80
C GLY A 629 5.21 3.38 14.14
N GLY A 630 6.05 4.35 14.47
CA GLY A 630 5.67 5.73 14.71
C GLY A 630 6.56 6.68 13.93
N LEU A 631 6.09 7.92 13.82
CA LEU A 631 6.87 9.06 13.37
C LEU A 631 6.41 10.29 14.13
N GLU A 632 7.39 10.99 14.68
CA GLU A 632 7.22 12.14 15.54
C GLU A 632 7.06 13.44 14.75
N HIS A 633 6.19 14.33 15.23
CA HIS A 633 5.99 15.65 14.65
C HIS A 633 5.87 16.71 15.75
N ARG A 634 6.05 17.99 15.41
CA ARG A 634 6.09 19.09 16.40
C ARG A 634 4.86 19.21 17.31
N ALA A 635 3.72 18.71 16.85
CA ALA A 635 2.42 18.77 17.50
C ALA A 635 1.53 17.55 17.18
N SER A 636 2.09 16.44 16.72
CA SER A 636 1.34 15.20 16.44
C SER A 636 2.28 14.01 16.33
N SER A 637 1.72 12.82 16.17
CA SER A 637 2.45 11.63 15.76
C SER A 637 1.62 10.81 14.79
N ALA A 638 2.28 10.22 13.79
CA ALA A 638 1.68 9.25 12.89
C ALA A 638 2.07 7.84 13.34
N LEU A 639 1.09 6.99 13.62
CA LEU A 639 1.26 5.69 14.24
C LEU A 639 0.65 4.57 13.38
N ILE A 640 1.29 3.41 13.36
CA ILE A 640 0.71 2.14 12.90
C ILE A 640 0.82 1.15 14.06
N CYS A 641 -0.28 0.46 14.33
CA CYS A 641 -0.31 -0.63 15.30
C CYS A 641 -1.20 -1.78 14.81
N LYS A 642 -1.08 -2.93 15.48
CA LYS A 642 -2.05 -4.00 15.27
C LYS A 642 -3.35 -3.62 15.94
N ARG A 643 -4.45 -3.93 15.28
CA ARG A 643 -5.80 -3.76 15.83
C ARG A 643 -6.00 -4.48 17.16
N SER A 644 -5.31 -5.61 17.35
CA SER A 644 -5.32 -6.39 18.60
C SER A 644 -4.58 -5.72 19.76
N ASP A 645 -3.75 -4.71 19.48
CA ASP A 645 -3.01 -3.98 20.50
C ASP A 645 -3.88 -2.89 21.14
N LEU A 646 -4.94 -2.45 20.46
CA LEU A 646 -5.87 -1.45 21.00
C LEU A 646 -6.83 -2.05 22.04
N PRO A 647 -7.26 -1.28 23.05
CA PRO A 647 -8.14 -1.77 24.09
C PRO A 647 -9.56 -1.97 23.55
N ALA A 648 -10.24 -3.02 24.01
CA ALA A 648 -11.62 -3.31 23.63
C ALA A 648 -12.54 -3.36 24.85
N ILE A 649 -13.79 -2.92 24.69
CA ILE A 649 -14.80 -2.83 25.75
C ILE A 649 -15.06 -4.20 26.42
N GLY A 650 -14.92 -5.29 25.66
CA GLY A 650 -15.09 -6.66 26.17
C GLY A 650 -13.91 -7.21 26.97
N CYS A 651 -12.77 -6.52 27.03
CA CYS A 651 -11.62 -6.95 27.82
C CYS A 651 -11.86 -6.69 29.32
N ALA A 652 -11.28 -7.53 30.18
CA ALA A 652 -11.39 -7.35 31.63
C ALA A 652 -10.89 -5.94 32.04
N PRO A 653 -11.69 -5.17 32.82
CA PRO A 653 -11.31 -3.84 33.27
C PRO A 653 -9.95 -3.86 33.98
N GLY A 654 -9.09 -2.89 33.67
CA GLY A 654 -7.78 -2.72 34.32
C GLY A 654 -6.67 -3.69 33.89
N LYS A 655 -6.93 -4.71 33.07
CA LYS A 655 -5.86 -5.59 32.55
C LYS A 655 -5.14 -4.91 31.40
N LEU A 656 -3.86 -4.58 31.58
CA LEU A 656 -2.98 -4.12 30.50
C LEU A 656 -2.39 -5.33 29.77
N THR A 657 -2.85 -5.60 28.55
CA THR A 657 -2.28 -6.67 27.71
C THR A 657 -0.88 -6.27 27.24
N GLU A 658 -0.05 -7.24 26.86
CA GLU A 658 1.28 -6.96 26.29
C GLU A 658 1.17 -6.07 25.04
N GLY A 659 0.25 -6.37 24.11
CA GLY A 659 0.01 -5.54 22.92
C GLY A 659 -0.41 -4.11 23.26
N TYR A 660 -1.33 -3.93 24.21
CA TYR A 660 -1.76 -2.58 24.60
C TYR A 660 -0.66 -1.79 25.31
N ARG A 661 0.16 -2.46 26.12
CA ARG A 661 1.36 -1.86 26.70
C ARG A 661 2.34 -1.40 25.61
N THR A 662 2.58 -2.25 24.60
CA THR A 662 3.43 -1.90 23.45
C THR A 662 2.90 -0.68 22.70
N TYR A 663 1.58 -0.59 22.49
CA TYR A 663 0.97 0.59 21.85
C TYR A 663 1.09 1.87 22.71
N LEU A 664 0.87 1.77 24.03
CA LEU A 664 1.06 2.91 24.93
C LEU A 664 2.51 3.36 25.02
N SER A 665 3.46 2.42 25.02
CA SER A 665 4.91 2.72 24.95
C SER A 665 5.25 3.44 23.64
N LEU A 666 4.72 2.97 22.50
CA LEU A 666 4.85 3.68 21.22
C LEU A 666 4.29 5.11 21.29
N CYS A 667 3.10 5.32 21.87
CA CYS A 667 2.55 6.67 22.04
C CYS A 667 3.43 7.53 22.96
N SER A 668 3.95 6.95 24.04
CA SER A 668 4.87 7.60 24.98
C SER A 668 6.16 8.04 24.28
N HIS A 669 6.72 7.18 23.43
CA HIS A 669 7.90 7.43 22.60
C HIS A 669 7.71 8.65 21.68
N GLU A 670 6.70 8.61 20.82
CA GLU A 670 6.44 9.70 19.86
C GLU A 670 6.01 11.01 20.55
N TYR A 671 5.37 10.92 21.72
CA TYR A 671 5.01 12.11 22.50
C TYR A 671 6.24 12.75 23.15
N PHE A 672 7.15 11.95 23.71
CA PHE A 672 8.41 12.43 24.30
C PHE A 672 9.28 13.13 23.25
N HIS A 673 9.21 12.64 22.01
CA HIS A 673 9.89 13.24 20.90
C HIS A 673 9.49 14.70 20.60
N SER A 674 8.31 15.14 21.06
CA SER A 674 7.91 16.54 20.98
C SER A 674 8.92 17.48 21.62
N TRP A 675 9.60 17.03 22.67
CA TRP A 675 10.73 17.73 23.28
C TRP A 675 12.03 17.24 22.65
N ASN A 676 12.30 15.94 22.69
CA ASN A 676 13.57 15.34 22.26
C ASN A 676 13.55 14.94 20.78
N VAL A 677 14.43 15.50 19.94
CA VAL A 677 14.50 15.41 18.46
C VAL A 677 13.61 16.41 17.70
N LYS A 678 12.40 16.75 18.15
CA LYS A 678 11.63 17.83 17.51
C LYS A 678 12.11 19.23 17.89
N ARG A 679 12.60 19.44 19.11
CA ARG A 679 13.06 20.76 19.60
C ARG A 679 14.48 20.70 20.14
N ILE A 680 14.78 19.72 20.99
CA ILE A 680 16.15 19.41 21.42
C ILE A 680 16.75 18.51 20.34
N LYS A 681 17.64 19.00 19.48
CA LYS A 681 18.11 18.22 18.32
C LYS A 681 19.57 18.56 17.95
N PRO A 682 20.27 17.74 17.14
CA PRO A 682 21.65 18.02 16.78
C PRO A 682 21.72 19.23 15.85
N VAL A 683 22.86 19.92 15.85
CA VAL A 683 23.11 21.09 15.00
C VAL A 683 22.88 20.81 13.52
N THR A 684 23.15 19.59 13.06
CA THR A 684 22.94 19.16 11.67
C THR A 684 21.47 19.04 11.26
N PHE A 685 20.53 19.12 12.21
CA PHE A 685 19.10 19.13 11.98
C PHE A 685 18.47 20.53 12.19
N ALA A 686 19.28 21.56 12.43
CA ALA A 686 18.85 22.92 12.74
C ALA A 686 19.48 23.96 11.79
N PRO A 687 18.99 24.11 10.55
CA PRO A 687 17.83 23.45 9.94
C PRO A 687 18.17 22.10 9.26
N TYR A 688 17.14 21.37 8.84
CA TYR A 688 17.33 20.17 8.00
C TYR A 688 17.80 20.52 6.59
N ASP A 689 18.68 19.68 6.05
CA ASP A 689 18.94 19.59 4.61
C ASP A 689 18.22 18.36 4.06
N LEU A 690 17.20 18.58 3.24
CA LEU A 690 16.29 17.54 2.77
C LEU A 690 16.69 16.94 1.40
N ALA A 691 17.84 17.34 0.86
CA ALA A 691 18.34 16.88 -0.43
C ALA A 691 19.34 15.71 -0.32
N HIS A 692 19.93 15.50 0.86
CA HIS A 692 20.99 14.51 1.12
C HIS A 692 20.88 13.94 2.54
N GLU A 693 21.73 12.98 2.89
CA GLU A 693 21.89 12.46 4.24
C GLU A 693 22.48 13.51 5.20
N ASN A 694 21.87 13.66 6.37
CA ASN A 694 22.36 14.52 7.46
C ASN A 694 22.99 13.65 8.55
N TYR A 695 24.31 13.47 8.49
CA TYR A 695 25.05 12.62 9.42
C TYR A 695 25.14 13.24 10.82
N THR A 696 24.96 12.42 11.86
CA THR A 696 25.17 12.80 13.27
C THR A 696 25.51 11.58 14.11
N THR A 697 26.42 11.74 15.05
CA THR A 697 26.83 10.75 16.05
C THR A 697 25.91 10.72 17.26
N LEU A 698 24.87 11.56 17.32
CA LEU A 698 24.09 11.83 18.54
C LEU A 698 22.72 11.13 18.61
N LEU A 699 22.36 10.26 17.67
CA LEU A 699 21.05 9.57 17.71
C LEU A 699 20.89 8.69 18.96
N TRP A 700 21.97 8.18 19.56
CA TRP A 700 21.89 7.48 20.85
C TRP A 700 21.29 8.34 21.98
N LEU A 701 21.43 9.67 21.91
CA LEU A 701 20.79 10.60 22.85
C LEU A 701 19.35 10.86 22.44
N PHE A 702 19.08 11.16 21.17
CA PHE A 702 17.72 11.54 20.73
C PHE A 702 16.74 10.38 20.66
N GLU A 703 17.22 9.19 20.29
CA GLU A 703 16.44 7.97 20.08
C GLU A 703 16.63 7.03 21.27
N GLY A 704 17.88 6.87 21.74
CA GLY A 704 18.20 5.98 22.85
C GLY A 704 17.66 6.49 24.18
N PHE A 705 17.80 7.78 24.51
CA PHE A 705 17.21 8.29 25.77
C PHE A 705 15.68 8.29 25.69
N THR A 706 15.11 8.57 24.53
CA THR A 706 13.66 8.44 24.32
C THR A 706 13.20 6.99 24.53
N SER A 707 13.97 6.01 24.07
CA SER A 707 13.72 4.56 24.30
C SER A 707 13.93 4.10 25.75
N TYR A 708 14.52 4.93 26.61
CA TYR A 708 14.58 4.71 28.05
C TYR A 708 13.39 5.34 28.75
N TYR A 709 13.06 6.57 28.35
CA TYR A 709 11.97 7.33 28.93
C TYR A 709 10.59 6.86 28.49
N ASP A 710 10.40 6.30 27.30
CA ASP A 710 9.08 5.85 26.83
C ASP A 710 8.44 4.85 27.80
N ASP A 711 9.17 3.82 28.21
CA ASP A 711 8.76 2.80 29.17
C ASP A 711 8.79 3.31 30.61
N LEU A 712 9.79 4.12 30.98
CA LEU A 712 9.86 4.71 32.33
C LEU A 712 8.68 5.66 32.59
N MET A 713 8.20 6.38 31.58
CA MET A 713 7.03 7.25 31.71
C MET A 713 5.74 6.45 31.89
N LEU A 714 5.65 5.22 31.38
CA LEU A 714 4.56 4.31 31.70
C LEU A 714 4.60 3.87 33.18
N VAL A 715 5.79 3.69 33.75
CA VAL A 715 5.94 3.42 35.21
C VAL A 715 5.52 4.64 36.03
N ARG A 716 6.06 5.81 35.69
CA ARG A 716 5.81 7.08 36.41
C ARG A 716 4.37 7.57 36.30
N SER A 717 3.69 7.25 35.20
CA SER A 717 2.25 7.51 35.05
C SER A 717 1.38 6.49 35.79
N GLY A 718 1.97 5.41 36.32
CA GLY A 718 1.29 4.33 37.05
C GLY A 718 0.50 3.37 36.14
N LEU A 719 0.92 3.24 34.88
CA LEU A 719 0.34 2.31 33.90
C LEU A 719 1.15 1.01 33.78
N MET A 720 2.43 1.05 34.15
CA MET A 720 3.32 -0.12 34.18
C MET A 720 3.84 -0.34 35.61
N THR A 721 3.92 -1.61 36.02
CA THR A 721 4.52 -1.95 37.31
C THR A 721 6.05 -1.97 37.21
N MET A 722 6.76 -1.86 38.34
CA MET A 722 8.22 -2.04 38.39
C MET A 722 8.65 -3.40 37.82
N GLN A 723 7.91 -4.47 38.14
CA GLN A 723 8.23 -5.83 37.68
C GLN A 723 8.12 -5.95 36.16
N ASP A 724 7.07 -5.36 35.58
CA ASP A 724 6.89 -5.29 34.14
C ASP A 724 8.00 -4.51 33.44
N TYR A 725 8.40 -3.37 34.00
CA TYR A 725 9.49 -2.54 33.49
C TYR A 725 10.84 -3.26 33.55
N PHE A 726 11.14 -3.91 34.67
CA PHE A 726 12.37 -4.70 34.84
C PHE A 726 12.42 -5.90 33.89
N ALA A 727 11.28 -6.56 33.64
CA ALA A 727 11.21 -7.61 32.63
C ALA A 727 11.51 -7.07 31.23
N LEU A 728 11.08 -5.85 30.90
CA LEU A 728 11.33 -5.21 29.62
C LEU A 728 12.81 -4.80 29.47
N LEU A 729 13.39 -4.14 30.48
CA LEU A 729 14.83 -3.86 30.54
C LEU A 729 15.67 -5.13 30.38
N GLY A 730 15.28 -6.21 31.06
CA GLY A 730 15.92 -7.51 30.97
C GLY A 730 15.88 -8.13 29.57
N LYS A 731 14.76 -7.98 28.84
CA LYS A 731 14.63 -8.38 27.43
C LYS A 731 15.50 -7.50 26.52
N THR A 732 15.55 -6.19 26.75
CA THR A 732 16.39 -5.24 25.99
C THR A 732 17.87 -5.57 26.16
N LEU A 733 18.31 -5.82 27.40
CA LEU A 733 19.68 -6.23 27.69
C LEU A 733 20.05 -7.54 27.00
N ALA A 734 19.19 -8.57 27.10
CA ALA A 734 19.45 -9.84 26.42
C ALA A 734 19.58 -9.69 24.90
N ARG A 735 18.79 -8.80 24.29
CA ARG A 735 18.88 -8.53 22.85
C ARG A 735 20.20 -7.86 22.46
N VAL A 736 20.66 -6.88 23.24
CA VAL A 736 21.95 -6.23 23.02
C VAL A 736 23.11 -7.21 23.19
N LEU A 737 23.13 -7.98 24.28
CA LEU A 737 24.21 -8.93 24.59
C LEU A 737 24.26 -10.16 23.66
N ARG A 738 23.17 -10.47 22.95
CA ARG A 738 23.13 -11.59 22.02
C ARG A 738 23.97 -11.37 20.76
N GLY A 739 23.97 -10.16 20.21
CA GLY A 739 24.64 -9.86 18.95
C GLY A 739 26.12 -9.54 19.12
N SER A 740 27.01 -10.17 18.35
CA SER A 740 28.45 -9.84 18.36
C SER A 740 28.75 -8.45 17.77
N GLY A 741 27.80 -7.86 17.03
CA GLY A 741 27.94 -6.52 16.47
C GLY A 741 28.22 -5.43 17.50
N ARG A 742 27.80 -5.62 18.76
CA ARG A 742 28.09 -4.70 19.87
C ARG A 742 29.57 -4.51 20.17
N PHE A 743 30.41 -5.49 19.81
CA PHE A 743 31.87 -5.42 19.99
C PHE A 743 32.59 -4.79 18.78
N LYS A 744 31.88 -4.51 17.69
CA LYS A 744 32.45 -4.05 16.40
C LYS A 744 32.06 -2.64 16.03
N GLN A 745 30.98 -2.12 16.61
CA GLN A 745 30.46 -0.79 16.32
C GLN A 745 30.08 -0.09 17.63
N SER A 746 30.52 1.14 17.81
CA SER A 746 30.08 1.99 18.92
C SER A 746 28.67 2.53 18.67
N VAL A 747 28.01 3.08 19.71
CA VAL A 747 26.67 3.66 19.54
C VAL A 747 26.72 4.97 18.74
N ALA A 748 27.81 5.72 18.84
CA ALA A 748 28.06 6.92 18.05
C ALA A 748 28.25 6.59 16.57
N GLU A 749 29.05 5.56 16.25
CA GLU A 749 29.19 5.06 14.88
C GLU A 749 27.87 4.52 14.33
N SER A 750 27.08 3.83 15.15
CA SER A 750 25.75 3.37 14.74
C SER A 750 24.80 4.52 14.41
N SER A 751 24.86 5.61 15.19
CA SER A 751 24.12 6.83 14.91
C SER A 751 24.55 7.47 13.59
N PHE A 752 25.86 7.58 13.36
CA PHE A 752 26.42 8.13 12.14
C PHE A 752 26.04 7.29 10.91
N ASP A 753 26.17 5.97 11.01
CA ASP A 753 25.84 5.01 9.95
C ASP A 753 24.34 4.69 9.84
N ALA A 754 23.46 5.43 10.54
CA ALA A 754 22.02 5.15 10.55
C ALA A 754 21.43 5.07 9.13
N TRP A 755 21.85 5.99 8.25
CA TRP A 755 21.46 6.09 6.84
C TRP A 755 21.70 4.82 6.03
N THR A 756 22.73 4.05 6.39
CA THR A 756 23.14 2.85 5.66
C THR A 756 22.94 1.60 6.50
N LYS A 757 23.82 1.36 7.47
CA LYS A 757 23.87 0.12 8.24
C LYS A 757 22.58 -0.15 9.03
N TYR A 758 21.96 0.88 9.62
CA TYR A 758 20.77 0.68 10.46
C TYR A 758 19.45 0.65 9.67
N TYR A 759 19.25 1.57 8.72
CA TYR A 759 18.02 1.64 7.91
C TYR A 759 18.01 0.70 6.69
N MET A 760 19.16 0.09 6.38
CA MET A 760 19.32 -0.93 5.34
C MET A 760 19.97 -2.20 5.92
N GLN A 761 19.50 -2.62 7.10
CA GLN A 761 19.91 -3.88 7.74
C GLN A 761 19.61 -5.10 6.86
N ASP A 762 20.51 -6.07 6.94
CA ASP A 762 20.40 -7.41 6.37
C ASP A 762 20.49 -8.48 7.48
N GLU A 763 20.53 -9.76 7.09
CA GLU A 763 20.68 -10.90 8.00
C GLU A 763 21.90 -10.82 8.93
N ASN A 764 22.93 -10.06 8.55
CA ASN A 764 24.20 -9.97 9.27
C ASN A 764 24.20 -8.83 10.30
N ALA A 765 23.12 -8.04 10.39
CA ALA A 765 23.01 -6.92 11.31
C ALA A 765 23.34 -7.31 12.76
N ALA A 766 22.83 -8.44 13.25
CA ALA A 766 23.11 -8.92 14.61
C ALA A 766 24.60 -9.17 14.89
N ASN A 767 25.41 -9.41 13.86
CA ASN A 767 26.83 -9.72 13.99
C ASN A 767 27.75 -8.52 13.67
N ALA A 768 27.22 -7.47 13.06
CA ALA A 768 28.01 -6.37 12.50
C ALA A 768 27.70 -5.01 13.12
N ILE A 769 26.49 -4.82 13.65
CA ILE A 769 26.03 -3.51 14.12
C ILE A 769 25.40 -3.58 15.51
N VAL A 770 25.22 -2.42 16.12
CA VAL A 770 24.51 -2.27 17.39
C VAL A 770 23.34 -1.30 17.23
N SER A 771 22.24 -1.49 17.96
CA SER A 771 21.11 -0.56 17.90
C SER A 771 21.35 0.65 18.79
N TYR A 772 21.37 1.85 18.20
CA TYR A 772 21.43 3.09 18.96
C TYR A 772 20.15 3.39 19.76
N TYR A 773 19.03 2.73 19.46
CA TYR A 773 17.84 2.72 20.31
C TYR A 773 18.08 1.88 21.57
N GLN A 774 18.39 0.59 21.39
CA GLN A 774 18.43 -0.37 22.50
C GLN A 774 19.68 -0.19 23.38
N LYS A 775 20.88 -0.08 22.77
CA LYS A 775 22.09 0.22 23.54
C LYS A 775 22.02 1.65 24.08
N GLY A 776 21.48 2.60 23.32
CA GLY A 776 21.27 3.97 23.82
C GLY A 776 20.35 4.05 25.04
N ALA A 777 19.28 3.24 25.11
CA ALA A 777 18.43 3.14 26.30
C ALA A 777 19.18 2.60 27.52
N LEU A 778 20.05 1.60 27.32
CA LEU A 778 20.91 1.07 28.38
C LEU A 778 22.00 2.06 28.80
N ILE A 779 22.48 2.90 27.89
CA ILE A 779 23.40 4.01 28.19
C ILE A 779 22.68 5.08 29.01
N ALA A 780 21.43 5.44 28.66
CA ALA A 780 20.60 6.34 29.45
C ALA A 780 20.41 5.80 30.88
N LEU A 781 20.08 4.50 31.00
CA LEU A 781 20.00 3.82 32.29
C LEU A 781 21.33 3.89 33.06
N ALA A 782 22.45 3.62 32.40
CA ALA A 782 23.77 3.67 33.03
C ALA A 782 24.10 5.07 33.57
N PHE A 783 23.84 6.12 32.78
CA PHE A 783 24.03 7.50 33.25
C PHE A 783 23.08 7.85 34.39
N ASP A 784 21.80 7.51 34.31
CA ASP A 784 20.84 7.83 35.36
C ASP A 784 21.22 7.16 36.70
N LEU A 785 21.61 5.88 36.66
CA LEU A 785 22.08 5.14 37.83
C LEU A 785 23.38 5.73 38.40
N ALA A 786 24.34 6.07 37.54
CA ALA A 786 25.62 6.65 37.96
C ALA A 786 25.43 8.02 38.63
N ILE A 787 24.63 8.90 38.03
CA ILE A 787 24.32 10.23 38.58
C ILE A 787 23.65 10.08 39.95
N ARG A 788 22.62 9.23 40.04
CA ARG A 788 21.89 9.01 41.29
C ARG A 788 22.77 8.40 42.37
N ALA A 789 23.65 7.45 42.05
CA ALA A 789 24.56 6.85 43.03
C ALA A 789 25.57 7.87 43.58
N GLN A 790 26.14 8.73 42.72
CA GLN A 790 27.14 9.73 43.13
C GLN A 790 26.54 10.94 43.85
N THR A 791 25.25 11.22 43.65
CA THR A 791 24.56 12.37 44.25
C THR A 791 23.54 11.98 45.33
N GLU A 792 23.56 10.73 45.77
CA GLU A 792 22.60 10.18 46.75
C GLU A 792 21.13 10.40 46.32
N SER A 793 20.86 10.27 45.02
CA SER A 793 19.57 10.50 44.35
C SER A 793 19.04 11.94 44.44
N THR A 794 19.90 12.93 44.72
CA THR A 794 19.50 14.35 44.65
C THR A 794 19.52 14.91 43.24
N ARG A 795 20.26 14.29 42.32
CA ARG A 795 20.27 14.56 40.87
C ARG A 795 20.04 13.28 40.08
N SER A 796 19.68 13.44 38.82
CA SER A 796 19.39 12.33 37.89
C SER A 796 19.58 12.74 36.43
N LEU A 797 19.39 11.79 35.51
CA LEU A 797 19.33 12.10 34.07
C LEU A 797 18.20 13.10 33.75
N ASP A 798 17.16 13.17 34.59
CA ASP A 798 16.04 14.10 34.42
C ASP A 798 16.51 15.56 34.48
N ASP A 799 17.50 15.87 35.33
CA ASP A 799 18.10 17.21 35.41
C ASP A 799 18.81 17.58 34.11
N VAL A 800 19.50 16.62 33.49
CA VAL A 800 20.17 16.79 32.19
C VAL A 800 19.14 17.08 31.10
N MET A 801 18.07 16.28 31.02
CA MET A 801 16.99 16.47 30.04
C MET A 801 16.28 17.81 30.20
N ARG A 802 16.09 18.28 31.44
CA ARG A 802 15.52 19.61 31.72
C ARG A 802 16.47 20.74 31.33
N LEU A 803 17.77 20.61 31.57
CA LEU A 803 18.75 21.60 31.14
C LEU A 803 18.83 21.69 29.61
N LEU A 804 18.84 20.54 28.93
CA LEU A 804 18.75 20.44 27.47
C LEU A 804 17.48 21.13 26.93
N TRP A 805 16.33 20.88 27.56
CA TRP A 805 15.07 21.53 27.22
C TRP A 805 15.15 23.05 27.37
N GLN A 806 15.66 23.53 28.51
CA GLN A 806 15.77 24.97 28.79
C GLN A 806 16.70 25.68 27.81
N ARG A 807 17.84 25.06 27.46
CA ARG A 807 18.88 25.69 26.64
C ARG A 807 18.59 25.62 25.14
N TYR A 808 18.14 24.47 24.65
CA TYR A 808 18.02 24.22 23.20
C TYR A 808 16.58 24.06 22.74
N GLY A 809 15.68 23.57 23.59
CA GLY A 809 14.33 23.18 23.16
C GLY A 809 13.25 24.26 23.31
N ARG A 810 13.23 24.99 24.43
CA ARG A 810 12.09 25.82 24.86
C ARG A 810 11.66 26.86 23.82
N ASP A 811 12.65 27.53 23.25
CA ASP A 811 12.44 28.62 22.29
C ASP A 811 12.85 28.25 20.86
N PHE A 812 13.03 26.95 20.57
CA PHE A 812 13.58 26.44 19.31
C PHE A 812 12.84 26.96 18.06
N TYR A 813 11.50 27.02 18.10
CA TYR A 813 10.66 27.53 17.00
C TYR A 813 10.28 29.01 17.14
N GLN A 814 10.72 29.69 18.21
CA GLN A 814 10.43 31.11 18.45
C GLN A 814 11.56 32.02 17.96
N HIS A 815 12.79 31.51 17.94
CA HIS A 815 13.99 32.23 17.55
C HIS A 815 14.79 31.44 16.49
N GLN A 816 16.01 31.89 16.17
CA GLN A 816 16.89 31.13 15.29
C GLN A 816 17.19 29.76 15.95
N PRO A 817 16.92 28.63 15.26
CA PRO A 817 17.17 27.30 15.81
C PRO A 817 18.64 27.11 16.20
N VAL A 818 18.87 26.60 17.41
CA VAL A 818 20.20 26.21 17.90
C VAL A 818 20.14 24.71 18.19
N GLY A 819 21.01 23.94 17.54
CA GLY A 819 21.16 22.52 17.83
C GLY A 819 22.39 22.23 18.66
N ILE A 820 22.48 20.98 19.11
CA ILE A 820 23.51 20.47 20.00
C ILE A 820 24.69 19.94 19.18
N THR A 821 25.91 20.22 19.64
CA THR A 821 27.16 19.65 19.10
C THR A 821 27.68 18.53 20.01
N ASP A 822 28.54 17.66 19.48
CA ASP A 822 29.18 16.60 20.30
C ASP A 822 29.98 17.19 21.48
N ASP A 823 30.62 18.35 21.28
CA ASP A 823 31.42 19.04 22.31
C ASP A 823 30.59 19.58 23.47
N ASP A 824 29.27 19.77 23.28
CA ASP A 824 28.40 20.32 24.33
C ASP A 824 28.03 19.27 25.39
N ILE A 825 28.04 17.97 25.05
CA ILE A 825 27.37 16.92 25.83
C ILE A 825 27.99 16.75 27.22
N GLU A 826 29.30 16.52 27.31
CA GLU A 826 29.97 16.26 28.60
C GLU A 826 29.82 17.46 29.55
N ALA A 827 30.00 18.67 29.02
CA ALA A 827 29.83 19.91 29.78
C ALA A 827 28.39 20.06 30.31
N LEU A 828 27.38 19.69 29.52
CA LEU A 828 25.97 19.73 29.92
C LEU A 828 25.66 18.76 31.06
N PHE A 829 26.21 17.55 31.03
CA PHE A 829 26.02 16.56 32.09
C PHE A 829 26.64 17.06 33.40
N HIS A 830 27.88 17.56 33.34
CA HIS A 830 28.56 18.10 34.52
C HIS A 830 27.83 19.33 35.07
N GLU A 831 27.36 20.25 34.21
CA GLU A 831 26.60 21.43 34.64
C GLU A 831 25.28 21.07 35.33
N ALA A 832 24.52 20.13 34.77
CA ALA A 832 23.22 19.74 35.30
C ALA A 832 23.31 18.99 36.64
N THR A 833 24.38 18.21 36.84
CA THR A 833 24.43 17.21 37.92
C THR A 833 25.58 17.43 38.91
N GLY A 834 26.64 18.14 38.51
CA GLY A 834 27.89 18.25 39.27
C GLY A 834 28.74 16.98 39.26
N VAL A 835 28.39 15.98 38.46
CA VAL A 835 29.06 14.68 38.39
C VAL A 835 29.98 14.63 37.16
N ASP A 836 31.20 14.12 37.34
CA ASP A 836 32.08 13.78 36.24
C ASP A 836 31.75 12.38 35.72
N LEU A 837 31.31 12.31 34.46
CA LEU A 837 30.94 11.07 33.77
C LEU A 837 31.85 10.80 32.56
N SER A 838 32.98 11.50 32.43
CA SER A 838 33.81 11.49 31.21
C SER A 838 34.27 10.07 30.83
N GLU A 839 34.71 9.27 31.80
CA GLU A 839 35.14 7.88 31.58
C GLU A 839 33.98 6.99 31.11
N LEU A 840 32.84 7.04 31.81
CA LEU A 840 31.64 6.30 31.42
C LEU A 840 31.12 6.74 30.05
N TYR A 841 31.17 8.04 29.74
CA TYR A 841 30.77 8.59 28.45
C TYR A 841 31.63 8.05 27.32
N GLN A 842 32.96 8.12 27.47
CA GLN A 842 33.89 7.63 26.46
C GLN A 842 33.68 6.14 26.19
N ASP A 843 33.58 5.32 27.25
CA ASP A 843 33.43 3.87 27.11
C ASP A 843 32.05 3.46 26.59
N ALA A 844 30.98 4.12 27.04
CA ALA A 844 29.62 3.79 26.66
C ALA A 844 29.27 4.24 25.24
N VAL A 845 29.71 5.45 24.87
CA VAL A 845 29.30 6.11 23.61
C VAL A 845 30.25 5.78 22.46
N TYR A 846 31.56 5.85 22.71
CA TYR A 846 32.60 5.64 21.70
C TYR A 846 33.28 4.28 21.81
N GLY A 847 33.14 3.59 22.94
CA GLY A 847 33.60 2.22 23.13
C GLY A 847 32.63 1.15 22.63
N THR A 848 33.14 -0.09 22.57
CA THR A 848 32.39 -1.28 22.15
C THR A 848 32.22 -2.32 23.27
N ASN A 849 32.67 -1.98 24.48
CA ASN A 849 32.53 -2.85 25.65
C ASN A 849 31.06 -2.97 26.08
N ASP A 850 30.78 -4.04 26.82
CA ASP A 850 29.51 -4.20 27.52
C ASP A 850 29.44 -3.21 28.70
N LEU A 851 28.25 -2.66 28.94
CA LEU A 851 28.04 -1.67 30.01
C LEU A 851 28.10 -2.34 31.40
N PRO A 852 28.68 -1.69 32.42
CA PRO A 852 28.81 -2.25 33.78
C PRO A 852 27.49 -2.18 34.57
N LEU A 853 26.37 -2.61 33.98
CA LEU A 853 25.03 -2.44 34.57
C LEU A 853 24.84 -3.15 35.90
N ALA A 854 25.47 -4.32 36.11
CA ALA A 854 25.39 -5.03 37.39
C ALA A 854 26.01 -4.21 38.53
N GLU A 855 27.14 -3.55 38.27
CA GLU A 855 27.81 -2.67 39.24
C GLU A 855 26.98 -1.42 39.50
N LEU A 856 26.41 -0.82 38.46
CA LEU A 856 25.58 0.38 38.55
C LEU A 856 24.22 0.12 39.23
N LEU A 857 23.68 -1.10 39.14
CA LEU A 857 22.44 -1.51 39.81
C LEU A 857 22.63 -1.91 41.28
N ALA A 858 23.86 -2.28 41.68
CA ALA A 858 24.15 -2.75 43.04
C ALA A 858 23.82 -1.72 44.15
N PRO A 859 24.10 -0.40 44.01
CA PRO A 859 23.70 0.61 45.01
C PRO A 859 22.17 0.71 45.21
N PHE A 860 21.40 0.27 44.22
CA PHE A 860 19.94 0.23 44.26
C PHE A 860 19.41 -1.11 44.80
N GLU A 861 20.29 -1.99 45.28
CA GLU A 861 20.00 -3.37 45.66
C GLU A 861 19.18 -4.12 44.61
N VAL A 862 19.48 -3.88 43.33
CA VAL A 862 18.93 -4.64 42.21
C VAL A 862 20.02 -5.59 41.71
N THR A 863 19.77 -6.88 41.82
CA THR A 863 20.67 -7.91 41.28
C THR A 863 20.29 -8.19 39.83
N LEU A 864 21.30 -8.41 38.98
CA LEU A 864 21.14 -8.69 37.56
C LEU A 864 21.63 -10.11 37.28
N GLU A 865 20.73 -10.99 36.87
CA GLU A 865 21.02 -12.40 36.66
C GLU A 865 20.49 -12.88 35.30
N ALA A 866 21.21 -13.79 34.65
CA ALA A 866 20.72 -14.43 33.43
C ALA A 866 19.52 -15.33 33.75
N ASP A 867 18.42 -15.20 32.99
CA ASP A 867 17.27 -16.07 33.17
C ASP A 867 17.59 -17.48 32.66
N GLN A 868 17.56 -18.46 33.56
CA GLN A 868 17.79 -19.87 33.23
C GLN A 868 16.51 -20.63 32.83
N ALA A 869 15.38 -19.96 32.61
CA ALA A 869 14.14 -20.62 32.20
C ALA A 869 14.22 -21.33 30.84
N ASN A 870 15.14 -20.89 29.96
CA ASN A 870 15.41 -21.59 28.72
C ASN A 870 16.43 -22.71 28.97
N HIS A 871 16.00 -23.96 28.80
CA HIS A 871 16.85 -25.15 28.98
C HIS A 871 17.24 -25.81 27.65
N LEU A 872 16.71 -25.32 26.53
CA LEU A 872 16.99 -25.92 25.23
C LEU A 872 18.40 -25.55 24.76
N PRO A 873 19.20 -26.52 24.28
CA PRO A 873 20.50 -26.22 23.70
C PRO A 873 20.34 -25.34 22.46
N SER A 874 21.32 -24.46 22.22
CA SER A 874 21.22 -23.49 21.12
C SER A 874 21.79 -24.02 19.81
N LEU A 875 21.05 -23.73 18.74
CA LEU A 875 21.53 -23.87 17.37
C LEU A 875 22.37 -22.67 16.91
N GLY A 876 22.46 -21.58 17.67
CA GLY A 876 23.20 -20.36 17.28
C GLY A 876 22.60 -19.66 16.06
N MET A 877 21.27 -19.72 15.90
CA MET A 877 20.55 -19.14 14.78
C MET A 877 19.13 -18.70 15.18
N ARG A 878 18.55 -17.76 14.43
CA ARG A 878 17.12 -17.42 14.50
C ARG A 878 16.41 -17.94 13.27
N VAL A 879 15.24 -18.54 13.47
CA VAL A 879 14.45 -19.18 12.41
C VAL A 879 13.10 -18.48 12.25
N ARG A 880 12.69 -18.20 11.02
CA ARG A 880 11.38 -17.67 10.62
C ARG A 880 10.48 -18.83 10.15
N GLU A 881 9.21 -18.80 10.55
CA GLU A 881 8.22 -19.85 10.26
C GLU A 881 8.69 -21.26 10.68
N GLY A 882 9.61 -21.33 11.64
CA GLY A 882 10.20 -22.57 12.17
C GLY A 882 11.01 -23.40 11.17
N VAL A 883 11.23 -22.93 9.94
CA VAL A 883 12.02 -23.66 8.93
C VAL A 883 13.03 -22.82 8.14
N TRP A 884 12.89 -21.49 8.07
CA TRP A 884 13.81 -20.64 7.31
C TRP A 884 14.80 -19.95 8.23
N ILE A 885 16.10 -20.11 8.00
CA ILE A 885 17.11 -19.43 8.81
C ILE A 885 17.11 -17.94 8.44
N ASP A 886 16.83 -17.07 9.41
CA ASP A 886 16.76 -15.62 9.25
C ASP A 886 18.06 -14.94 9.68
N VAL A 887 18.69 -15.46 10.74
CA VAL A 887 19.97 -14.97 11.27
C VAL A 887 20.82 -16.16 11.68
N VAL A 888 22.11 -16.11 11.38
CA VAL A 888 23.13 -17.02 11.94
C VAL A 888 24.06 -16.18 12.80
N TYR A 889 24.13 -16.50 14.10
CA TYR A 889 24.95 -15.75 15.04
C TYR A 889 26.42 -16.14 14.88
N GLU A 890 27.27 -15.14 14.71
CA GLU A 890 28.72 -15.35 14.57
C GLU A 890 29.29 -16.07 15.80
N GLY A 891 30.13 -17.06 15.53
CA GLY A 891 30.72 -17.93 16.53
C GLY A 891 29.79 -19.04 17.05
N GLY A 892 28.48 -18.98 16.81
CA GLY A 892 27.49 -19.97 17.25
C GLY A 892 27.52 -21.29 16.47
N ALA A 893 26.77 -22.28 16.96
CA ALA A 893 26.73 -23.64 16.43
C ALA A 893 26.42 -23.70 14.92
N ALA A 894 25.39 -22.97 14.47
CA ALA A 894 25.04 -22.84 13.06
C ALA A 894 26.17 -22.27 12.21
N HIS A 895 26.85 -21.22 12.70
CA HIS A 895 27.97 -20.60 12.01
C HIS A 895 29.13 -21.58 11.84
N ARG A 896 29.50 -22.29 12.91
CA ARG A 896 30.57 -23.31 12.88
C ARG A 896 30.23 -24.48 11.96
N ALA A 897 28.95 -24.83 11.84
CA ALA A 897 28.45 -25.86 10.92
C ALA A 897 28.34 -25.39 9.45
N GLY A 898 28.56 -24.09 9.17
CA GLY A 898 28.47 -23.53 7.81
C GLY A 898 27.05 -23.27 7.31
N LEU A 899 26.07 -23.21 8.21
CA LEU A 899 24.69 -22.79 7.90
C LEU A 899 24.65 -21.27 7.65
N SER A 900 23.67 -20.83 6.87
CA SER A 900 23.56 -19.42 6.44
C SER A 900 22.10 -18.96 6.47
N ALA A 901 21.90 -17.65 6.61
CA ALA A 901 20.57 -17.09 6.41
C ALA A 901 20.06 -17.37 4.99
N GLY A 902 18.75 -17.56 4.85
CA GLY A 902 18.11 -18.01 3.62
C GLY A 902 18.13 -19.53 3.41
N ASP A 903 18.93 -20.29 4.17
CA ASP A 903 18.83 -21.75 4.17
C ASP A 903 17.48 -22.19 4.75
N ARG A 904 16.95 -23.29 4.22
CA ARG A 904 15.74 -23.95 4.74
C ARG A 904 16.09 -25.23 5.48
N LEU A 905 15.76 -25.30 6.76
CA LEU A 905 15.83 -26.53 7.58
C LEU A 905 14.85 -27.58 7.04
N VAL A 906 15.38 -28.77 6.79
CA VAL A 906 14.63 -29.93 6.26
C VAL A 906 14.53 -31.03 7.31
N ALA A 907 15.66 -31.41 7.92
CA ALA A 907 15.71 -32.45 8.93
C ALA A 907 16.83 -32.24 9.95
N LEU A 908 16.61 -32.65 11.20
CA LEU A 908 17.63 -32.83 12.23
C LEU A 908 17.70 -34.32 12.54
N ASP A 909 18.89 -34.92 12.40
CA ASP A 909 19.16 -36.33 12.71
C ASP A 909 18.20 -37.29 11.98
N GLY A 910 17.95 -37.01 10.70
CA GLY A 910 17.01 -37.77 9.86
C GLY A 910 15.52 -37.51 10.14
N LEU A 911 15.17 -36.69 11.14
CA LEU A 911 13.79 -36.34 11.47
C LEU A 911 13.37 -35.01 10.83
N ARG A 912 12.24 -35.01 10.14
CA ARG A 912 11.70 -33.83 9.45
C ARG A 912 11.47 -32.65 10.39
N VAL A 913 11.99 -31.49 10.00
CA VAL A 913 11.64 -30.19 10.60
C VAL A 913 10.43 -29.60 9.89
N SER A 914 9.53 -29.04 10.68
CA SER A 914 8.32 -28.33 10.28
C SER A 914 8.21 -27.05 11.10
N GLY A 915 7.32 -26.14 10.70
CA GLY A 915 7.21 -24.84 11.36
C GLY A 915 6.79 -24.83 12.84
N SER A 916 6.54 -26.00 13.45
CA SER A 916 6.03 -26.12 14.83
C SER A 916 6.78 -27.13 15.70
N ASN A 917 7.69 -27.96 15.16
CA ASN A 917 8.30 -29.06 15.92
C ASN A 917 9.79 -28.87 16.24
N LEU A 918 10.41 -27.76 15.86
CA LEU A 918 11.85 -27.54 16.05
C LEU A 918 12.26 -27.62 17.52
N GLU A 919 11.56 -26.93 18.41
CA GLU A 919 11.83 -26.95 19.86
C GLU A 919 11.68 -28.37 20.44
N ALA A 920 10.65 -29.09 20.02
CA ALA A 920 10.39 -30.47 20.48
C ALA A 920 11.45 -31.47 19.99
N LEU A 921 12.07 -31.21 18.84
CA LEU A 921 13.22 -31.99 18.36
C LEU A 921 14.46 -31.65 19.19
N LEU A 922 14.74 -30.36 19.40
CA LEU A 922 15.90 -29.89 20.17
C LEU A 922 15.89 -30.33 21.63
N ALA A 923 14.71 -30.44 22.24
CA ALA A 923 14.54 -30.89 23.63
C ALA A 923 15.08 -32.30 23.92
N ARG A 924 15.45 -33.06 22.89
CA ARG A 924 16.00 -34.42 23.00
C ARG A 924 17.52 -34.45 23.15
N TYR A 925 18.18 -33.32 22.96
CA TYR A 925 19.64 -33.22 22.92
C TYR A 925 20.16 -32.38 24.09
N GLN A 926 21.45 -32.52 24.37
CA GLN A 926 22.21 -31.77 25.37
C GLN A 926 23.24 -30.86 24.70
N THR A 927 23.78 -29.91 25.46
CA THR A 927 24.94 -29.11 25.06
C THR A 927 26.07 -30.02 24.59
N ALA A 928 26.76 -29.63 23.51
CA ALA A 928 27.83 -30.38 22.86
C ALA A 928 27.42 -31.69 22.13
N ASP A 929 26.15 -32.09 22.15
CA ASP A 929 25.68 -33.16 21.26
C ASP A 929 25.90 -32.79 19.79
N GLN A 930 26.16 -33.80 18.97
CA GLN A 930 26.40 -33.68 17.53
C GLN A 930 25.40 -34.49 16.74
N PHE A 931 24.86 -33.90 15.68
CA PHE A 931 23.96 -34.59 14.75
C PHE A 931 23.98 -33.96 13.36
N ASP A 932 23.45 -34.69 12.39
CA ASP A 932 23.35 -34.25 11.00
C ASP A 932 22.15 -33.32 10.81
N VAL A 933 22.39 -32.18 10.18
CA VAL A 933 21.37 -31.20 9.81
C VAL A 933 21.27 -31.14 8.29
N HIS A 934 20.08 -31.43 7.78
CA HIS A 934 19.77 -31.34 6.37
C HIS A 934 19.10 -30.00 6.06
N ILE A 935 19.63 -29.29 5.08
CA ILE A 935 19.13 -27.99 4.63
C ILE A 935 19.05 -27.91 3.11
N PHE A 936 18.11 -27.11 2.61
CA PHE A 936 18.23 -26.58 1.26
C PHE A 936 18.93 -25.23 1.32
N ARG A 937 20.01 -25.09 0.55
CA ARG A 937 20.57 -23.79 0.19
C ARG A 937 20.21 -23.52 -1.25
N ARG A 938 19.30 -22.58 -1.47
CA ARG A 938 18.61 -22.42 -2.76
C ARG A 938 17.91 -23.74 -3.14
N ASP A 939 18.39 -24.41 -4.17
CA ASP A 939 17.89 -25.69 -4.70
C ASP A 939 18.81 -26.88 -4.40
N GLU A 940 19.92 -26.66 -3.67
CA GLU A 940 20.88 -27.71 -3.33
C GLU A 940 20.60 -28.27 -1.92
N LEU A 941 20.31 -29.57 -1.84
CA LEU A 941 20.24 -30.27 -0.55
C LEU A 941 21.66 -30.48 -0.01
N ARG A 942 21.90 -30.03 1.23
CA ARG A 942 23.16 -30.19 1.93
C ARG A 942 22.92 -30.90 3.26
N CYS A 943 23.92 -31.67 3.68
CA CYS A 943 24.00 -32.25 5.01
C CYS A 943 25.24 -31.69 5.69
N VAL A 944 25.07 -31.14 6.88
CA VAL A 944 26.17 -30.62 7.70
C VAL A 944 26.07 -31.20 9.10
N GLN A 945 27.20 -31.48 9.72
CA GLN A 945 27.24 -31.90 11.12
C GLN A 945 27.26 -30.65 12.01
N LEU A 946 26.33 -30.57 12.96
CA LEU A 946 26.21 -29.44 13.89
C LEU A 946 26.50 -29.90 15.32
N THR A 947 27.28 -29.11 16.06
CA THR A 947 27.54 -29.31 17.50
C THR A 947 26.81 -28.24 18.29
N LEU A 948 25.88 -28.63 19.16
CA LEU A 948 25.03 -27.71 19.91
C LEU A 948 25.79 -26.85 20.92
N ASP A 949 25.40 -25.58 21.03
CA ASP A 949 25.86 -24.65 22.05
C ASP A 949 25.03 -24.76 23.35
N PRO A 950 25.54 -24.21 24.47
CA PRO A 950 24.74 -24.03 25.68
C PRO A 950 23.44 -23.25 25.40
N PRO A 951 22.40 -23.40 26.26
CA PRO A 951 21.17 -22.64 26.12
C PRO A 951 21.39 -21.13 26.02
N GLU A 952 20.68 -20.50 25.09
CA GLU A 952 20.71 -19.05 24.94
C GLU A 952 19.98 -18.36 26.08
N VAL A 953 20.58 -17.29 26.59
CA VAL A 953 19.95 -16.38 27.56
C VAL A 953 18.86 -15.58 26.85
N ALA A 954 17.60 -15.92 27.10
CA ALA A 954 16.45 -15.27 26.47
C ALA A 954 16.16 -13.88 27.07
N SER A 955 16.43 -13.70 28.36
CA SER A 955 16.23 -12.47 29.13
C SER A 955 17.19 -12.43 30.32
N TYR A 956 17.44 -11.24 30.85
CA TYR A 956 18.03 -11.07 32.18
C TYR A 956 16.92 -10.70 33.18
N ARG A 957 17.03 -11.16 34.42
CA ARG A 957 16.13 -10.78 35.50
C ARG A 957 16.79 -9.72 36.35
N LEU A 958 16.05 -8.65 36.62
CA LEU A 958 16.42 -7.63 37.57
C LEU A 958 15.61 -7.89 38.85
N HIS A 959 16.29 -8.34 39.91
CA HIS A 959 15.66 -8.71 41.18
C HIS A 959 15.96 -7.64 42.24
N PRO A 960 14.97 -6.78 42.57
CA PRO A 960 15.12 -5.85 43.68
C PRO A 960 15.04 -6.59 45.01
N SER A 961 15.96 -6.29 45.92
CA SER A 961 15.91 -6.72 47.32
C SER A 961 14.63 -6.24 48.02
N GLU A 962 14.02 -7.09 48.85
CA GLU A 962 12.85 -6.74 49.67
C GLU A 962 13.21 -5.96 50.95
N SER A 963 14.50 -5.63 51.16
CA SER A 963 14.95 -4.89 52.34
C SER A 963 14.39 -3.46 52.35
N ARG A 964 14.03 -2.93 53.54
CA ARG A 964 13.59 -1.53 53.72
C ARG A 964 14.78 -0.57 53.94
N SER A 965 15.88 -0.77 53.22
CA SER A 965 17.10 0.05 53.33
C SER A 965 16.95 1.42 52.62
N GLU A 966 17.98 2.28 52.72
CA GLU A 966 18.05 3.52 51.92
C GLU A 966 18.00 3.24 50.41
N ALA A 967 18.46 2.06 49.95
CA ALA A 967 18.36 1.65 48.54
C ALA A 967 16.90 1.54 48.05
N CYS A 968 15.95 1.22 48.94
CA CYS A 968 14.53 1.28 48.61
C CYS A 968 14.07 2.70 48.27
N LYS A 969 14.60 3.73 48.95
CA LYS A 969 14.27 5.13 48.65
C LYS A 969 14.87 5.57 47.32
N TRP A 970 16.11 5.16 47.03
CA TRP A 970 16.77 5.48 45.76
C TRP A 970 16.06 4.83 44.57
N ARG A 971 15.65 3.56 44.69
CA ARG A 971 14.79 2.90 43.68
C ARG A 971 13.45 3.59 43.53
N ALA A 972 12.80 3.97 44.63
CA ALA A 972 11.53 4.69 44.57
C ALA A 972 11.71 6.01 43.83
N ALA A 973 12.73 6.81 44.17
CA ALA A 973 13.05 8.08 43.50
C ALA A 973 13.37 7.89 42.01
N TRP A 974 14.06 6.81 41.64
CA TRP A 974 14.29 6.48 40.23
C TRP A 974 12.99 6.24 39.46
N LEU A 975 12.12 5.37 40.00
CA LEU A 975 10.92 4.92 39.31
C LEU A 975 9.73 5.89 39.44
N SER A 976 9.72 6.78 40.43
CA SER A 976 8.69 7.81 40.60
C SER A 976 9.04 9.13 39.91
N GLY A 977 10.33 9.39 39.65
CA GLY A 977 10.82 10.69 39.22
C GLY A 977 11.12 11.63 40.37
#